data_AF-A0A2N4SIM8-F1
#
_entry.id   AF-A0A2N4SIM8-F1
#
_cell.length_a   1.000
_cell.length_b   1.000
_cell.length_c   1.000
_cell.angle_alpha   90.00
_cell.angle_beta   90.00
_cell.angle_gamma   90.00
#
_symmetry.space_group_name_H-M   'P 1'
#
loop_
_entity.id
_entity.type
_entity.pdbx_description
1 polymer ?
#
loop_
_entity_poly.entity_id
_entity_poly.type
_entity_poly.pdbx_seq_one_letter_code
_entity_poly.pdbx_strand_id
1 'polypeptide(L)'
;MRAPSPEPSTSEHPARPERVAVIAIHGVADQKAGDTARAIASLMLNNPGQGATYRQADCDTHLLPVPPLTSMVQQRTGHQDKNEKAATEGAAAQKAYVPPVRKAMRQSKTSDFSADDWISTAESDDAGVVRAAKGRGPLTPRELKKSNPDIAFSDYLLFKSQRAEPDHEAYEATRVRMTRDATDANEQPVQQRIDVHEMYWADLSRLPGSVARIVAELFTIVFRLSQLGRDAVDRAAEAAGVNKKPRPPGAQRWACLASLQTALDWAFANLLANLFLQLLLVGLVIAGLGGLARVEPAPSALSLAELLRRVLAVVVPVLAVWWYCYEARPGVFGRIVVGLYALLAGWLLWAQLPAHWVVGLTWLALLAALADRALRIARDRFPAARTWGLGLMALTVAALLLHVALNAAAAGGTDDLRHWVRAGMRVVEYLLLGVVLWWGVAGVLLIGWLIAGQTVPDRDAAARASIATGRLGLFVSVAAFVALSMVFWAVLTNIVELGAKNVDYAPFWFGKGIYWADGANFLHSRYEKSTQAFALTAGLTLSLLAYLVAVLVPSLFAEVKVAFGTSERLGHWLGAGYRRLDFFVTLLTSASVLVACAVALLLVLKQCGVSVGGRIDDAVIWVSALSQTGLKPLIFTAATLTAAVSLLGGFLSRTVPGLRMPLDVALDVDGHFREFPRRAIPRARIFSRYVSLLEHVAAQGYDRIVIVAHSQGTVISTELLRYLQFRAEQKVDARVTELWAALNKSRLLLLTAGCPLRQLYAARFPHLYAWVTAEDANGGGPSAAKVGVDRWVNLYTAGDYVGRWLWGPDDKSYTPVSVPPAWCVAAEHEACLGRGAHTHYFDLDQAYVARWIDWMVTAPR
;
A
#
# COMPACT_ATOMS: atom_id res chain seq x y z
N MET A 1 -57.33 41.87 58.21
CA MET A 1 -56.89 41.88 56.80
C MET A 1 -55.44 41.41 56.77
N ARG A 2 -55.16 40.22 56.23
CA ARG A 2 -53.81 39.66 56.08
C ARG A 2 -53.13 40.30 54.86
N ALA A 3 -51.87 40.68 55.01
CA ALA A 3 -51.00 41.09 53.91
C ALA A 3 -50.76 39.90 52.93
N PRO A 4 -50.59 40.15 51.62
CA PRO A 4 -50.40 39.10 50.64
C PRO A 4 -48.96 38.57 50.69
N SER A 5 -48.82 37.25 50.56
CA SER A 5 -47.56 36.51 50.47
C SER A 5 -46.79 36.87 49.20
N PRO A 6 -45.44 36.80 49.20
CA PRO A 6 -44.64 37.01 47.99
C PRO A 6 -44.80 35.82 47.04
N GLU A 7 -45.11 36.10 45.78
CA GLU A 7 -45.08 35.11 44.70
C GLU A 7 -43.65 34.60 44.47
N PRO A 8 -43.43 33.29 44.29
CA PRO A 8 -42.15 32.76 43.86
C PRO A 8 -41.97 33.08 42.37
N SER A 9 -40.95 33.88 42.05
CA SER A 9 -40.51 34.12 40.67
C SER A 9 -39.82 32.88 40.10
N THR A 10 -40.59 31.90 39.62
CA THR A 10 -40.09 30.80 38.77
C THR A 10 -40.07 31.27 37.32
N SER A 11 -39.08 32.07 36.96
CA SER A 11 -38.68 32.23 35.55
C SER A 11 -37.73 31.09 35.17
N GLU A 12 -38.22 29.85 35.15
CA GLU A 12 -37.55 28.77 34.43
C GLU A 12 -37.84 28.97 32.94
N HIS A 13 -36.92 29.63 32.23
CA HIS A 13 -36.84 29.45 30.79
C HIS A 13 -36.69 27.95 30.51
N PRO A 14 -37.51 27.33 29.65
CA PRO A 14 -37.35 25.93 29.31
C PRO A 14 -35.93 25.72 28.79
N ALA A 15 -35.15 24.89 29.49
CA ALA A 15 -33.78 24.59 29.13
C ALA A 15 -33.76 24.10 27.67
N ARG A 16 -32.93 24.73 26.83
CA ARG A 16 -32.80 24.31 25.42
C ARG A 16 -32.49 22.80 25.39
N PRO A 17 -33.12 22.02 24.50
CA PRO A 17 -32.84 20.59 24.41
C PRO A 17 -31.36 20.38 24.10
N GLU A 18 -30.73 19.45 24.83
CA GLU A 18 -29.32 19.14 24.65
C GLU A 18 -29.05 18.67 23.20
N ARG A 19 -27.99 19.19 22.61
CA ARG A 19 -27.60 18.88 21.22
C ARG A 19 -26.34 18.02 21.22
N VAL A 20 -26.43 16.84 20.60
CA VAL A 20 -25.33 15.88 20.48
C VAL A 20 -25.00 15.66 19.00
N ALA A 21 -23.72 15.77 18.62
CA ALA A 21 -23.24 15.31 17.33
C ALA A 21 -22.68 13.89 17.46
N VAL A 22 -23.06 12.99 16.56
CA VAL A 22 -22.42 11.68 16.40
C VAL A 22 -21.66 11.68 15.09
N ILE A 23 -20.34 11.53 15.11
CA ILE A 23 -19.53 11.46 13.88
C ILE A 23 -19.24 9.99 13.58
N ALA A 24 -19.89 9.47 12.54
CA ALA A 24 -19.80 8.12 12.05
C ALA A 24 -18.63 7.95 11.07
N ILE A 25 -17.72 7.02 11.34
CA ILE A 25 -16.52 6.78 10.52
C ILE A 25 -16.36 5.30 10.26
N HIS A 26 -16.38 4.94 8.98
CA HIS A 26 -16.26 3.56 8.55
C HIS A 26 -14.84 3.02 8.59
N GLY A 27 -14.76 1.70 8.52
CA GLY A 27 -13.55 0.95 8.77
C GLY A 27 -12.75 0.52 7.56
N VAL A 28 -13.39 0.08 6.47
CA VAL A 28 -12.70 -0.38 5.25
C VAL A 28 -13.19 0.43 4.09
N ALA A 29 -12.35 0.77 3.11
CA ALA A 29 -12.69 1.66 2.00
C ALA A 29 -13.74 1.14 0.96
N ASP A 30 -14.82 0.49 1.37
CA ASP A 30 -15.81 -0.16 0.48
C ASP A 30 -17.26 0.35 0.63
N GLN A 31 -17.57 1.22 1.60
CA GLN A 31 -18.91 1.80 1.77
C GLN A 31 -19.19 2.95 0.79
N LYS A 32 -20.45 3.16 0.42
CA LYS A 32 -20.87 4.35 -0.35
C LYS A 32 -21.09 5.52 0.61
N ALA A 33 -21.09 6.73 0.07
CA ALA A 33 -21.45 7.92 0.83
C ALA A 33 -22.86 7.77 1.44
N GLY A 34 -22.97 8.14 2.71
CA GLY A 34 -24.13 8.09 3.57
C GLY A 34 -24.40 6.73 4.22
N ASP A 35 -23.75 5.64 3.80
CA ASP A 35 -24.07 4.29 4.29
C ASP A 35 -23.81 4.15 5.78
N THR A 36 -22.73 4.75 6.29
CA THR A 36 -22.29 4.53 7.67
C THR A 36 -23.11 5.35 8.66
N ALA A 37 -23.41 6.60 8.33
CA ALA A 37 -24.34 7.40 9.12
C ALA A 37 -25.75 6.78 9.15
N ARG A 38 -26.24 6.26 8.01
CA ARG A 38 -27.52 5.54 7.94
C ARG A 38 -27.51 4.26 8.77
N ALA A 39 -26.42 3.49 8.74
CA ALA A 39 -26.29 2.26 9.55
C ALA A 39 -26.36 2.57 11.05
N ILE A 40 -25.59 3.56 11.53
CA ILE A 40 -25.60 3.98 12.94
C ILE A 40 -26.97 4.52 13.35
N ALA A 41 -27.57 5.40 12.54
CA ALA A 41 -28.91 5.93 12.81
C ALA A 41 -29.96 4.81 12.90
N SER A 42 -29.92 3.88 11.94
CA SER A 42 -30.83 2.73 11.92
C SER A 42 -30.61 1.81 13.13
N LEU A 43 -29.37 1.60 13.54
CA LEU A 43 -29.02 0.81 14.72
C LEU A 43 -29.63 1.43 15.99
N MET A 44 -29.52 2.74 16.17
CA MET A 44 -30.08 3.48 17.31
C MET A 44 -31.62 3.50 17.30
N LEU A 45 -32.25 3.61 16.12
CA LEU A 45 -33.71 3.56 15.97
C LEU A 45 -34.29 2.19 16.37
N ASN A 46 -33.62 1.12 15.95
CA ASN A 46 -34.13 -0.24 16.14
C ASN A 46 -33.77 -0.84 17.51
N ASN A 47 -32.71 -0.33 18.16
CA ASN A 47 -32.23 -0.83 19.45
C ASN A 47 -32.01 0.33 20.43
N PRO A 48 -33.06 1.08 20.80
CA PRO A 48 -32.92 2.18 21.74
C PRO A 48 -32.42 1.68 23.10
N GLY A 49 -31.74 2.56 23.84
CA GLY A 49 -31.42 2.31 25.25
C GLY A 49 -32.69 2.07 26.08
N GLN A 50 -32.54 1.42 27.25
CA GLN A 50 -33.69 1.18 28.14
C GLN A 50 -34.37 2.52 28.50
N GLY A 51 -35.69 2.60 28.29
CA GLY A 51 -36.48 3.81 28.58
C GLY A 51 -36.31 4.96 27.58
N ALA A 52 -35.63 4.75 26.45
CA ALA A 52 -35.47 5.74 25.40
C ALA A 52 -36.21 5.36 24.11
N THR A 53 -36.57 6.36 23.32
CA THR A 53 -37.06 6.18 21.95
C THR A 53 -36.37 7.16 21.02
N TYR A 54 -35.98 6.69 19.85
CA TYR A 54 -35.39 7.52 18.81
C TYR A 54 -36.38 7.73 17.67
N ARG A 55 -36.40 8.92 17.10
CA ARG A 55 -37.19 9.25 15.91
C ARG A 55 -36.30 9.94 14.90
N GLN A 56 -36.36 9.50 13.65
CA GLN A 56 -35.67 10.15 12.54
C GLN A 56 -36.49 11.33 12.04
N ALA A 57 -35.85 12.47 11.84
CA ALA A 57 -36.49 13.67 11.33
C ALA A 57 -36.19 13.90 9.84
N ASP A 58 -34.91 13.86 9.45
CA ASP A 58 -34.48 14.19 8.09
C ASP A 58 -33.11 13.58 7.76
N CYS A 59 -32.77 13.46 6.47
CA CYS A 59 -31.47 13.05 5.98
C CYS A 59 -31.04 14.00 4.87
N ASP A 60 -30.03 14.83 5.15
CA ASP A 60 -29.55 15.85 4.22
C ASP A 60 -28.08 15.67 3.87
N THR A 61 -27.71 16.07 2.66
CA THR A 61 -26.33 16.13 2.20
C THR A 61 -25.91 17.58 1.96
N HIS A 62 -24.66 17.89 2.27
CA HIS A 62 -24.12 19.23 2.06
C HIS A 62 -22.69 19.15 1.55
N LEU A 63 -22.33 20.07 0.66
CA LEU A 63 -21.00 20.15 0.06
C LEU A 63 -20.06 20.92 1.01
N LEU A 64 -19.01 20.26 1.49
CA LEU A 64 -17.98 20.89 2.32
C LEU A 64 -16.72 21.18 1.48
N PRO A 65 -16.23 22.44 1.46
CA PRO A 65 -14.90 22.72 0.93
C PRO A 65 -13.84 22.07 1.82
N VAL A 66 -12.78 21.53 1.21
CA VAL A 66 -11.69 20.84 1.91
C VAL A 66 -10.39 21.61 1.72
N PRO A 67 -10.17 22.71 2.46
CA PRO A 67 -8.90 23.41 2.44
C PRO A 67 -7.78 22.50 3.00
N PRO A 68 -6.65 22.34 2.28
CA PRO A 68 -5.56 21.46 2.70
C PRO A 68 -5.07 21.77 4.12
N LEU A 69 -4.93 20.74 4.95
CA LEU A 69 -4.26 20.85 6.23
C LEU A 69 -2.75 21.02 6.00
N THR A 70 -2.18 22.07 6.56
CA THR A 70 -0.77 22.42 6.36
C THR A 70 0.15 21.72 7.36
N SER A 71 1.41 21.44 7.01
CA SER A 71 2.44 21.02 7.96
C SER A 71 2.80 22.14 8.93
N MET A 72 3.29 21.76 10.11
CA MET A 72 3.91 22.66 11.09
C MET A 72 5.21 23.30 10.56
N VAL A 73 5.87 22.70 9.55
CA VAL A 73 7.03 23.28 8.87
C VAL A 73 6.55 24.14 7.70
N GLN A 74 6.53 25.47 7.91
CA GLN A 74 6.18 26.42 6.85
C GLN A 74 7.41 26.89 6.07
N GLN A 75 7.27 26.98 4.75
CA GLN A 75 8.25 27.64 3.89
C GLN A 75 7.94 29.14 3.86
N ARG A 76 8.93 30.01 4.10
CA ARG A 76 8.74 31.46 3.91
C ARG A 76 8.51 31.74 2.43
N THR A 77 7.52 32.58 2.15
CA THR A 77 6.86 32.89 0.88
C THR A 77 7.76 33.58 -0.17
N GLY A 78 8.97 33.10 -0.41
CA GLY A 78 9.85 33.60 -1.49
C GLY A 78 9.58 32.99 -2.88
N HIS A 79 8.70 31.98 -2.97
CA HIS A 79 8.28 31.38 -4.25
C HIS A 79 6.85 31.73 -4.65
N GLN A 80 6.04 32.31 -3.75
CA GLN A 80 4.69 32.80 -4.09
C GLN A 80 4.75 33.98 -5.08
N ASP A 81 5.70 34.91 -4.90
CA ASP A 81 5.93 36.03 -5.84
C ASP A 81 6.32 35.59 -7.26
N LYS A 82 6.95 34.40 -7.41
CA LYS A 82 7.27 33.85 -8.74
C LYS A 82 6.09 33.13 -9.37
N ASN A 83 5.24 32.50 -8.55
CA ASN A 83 4.05 31.80 -9.04
C ASN A 83 2.90 32.76 -9.37
N GLU A 84 2.74 33.91 -8.69
CA GLU A 84 1.79 34.94 -9.12
C GLU A 84 2.18 35.58 -10.46
N LYS A 85 3.49 35.76 -10.72
CA LYS A 85 3.99 36.15 -12.04
C LYS A 85 3.77 35.08 -13.11
N ALA A 86 3.92 33.80 -12.76
CA ALA A 86 3.64 32.70 -13.70
C ALA A 86 2.13 32.48 -13.93
N ALA A 87 1.26 32.85 -12.99
CA ALA A 87 -0.19 32.80 -13.14
C ALA A 87 -0.73 33.95 -14.03
N THR A 88 -0.02 35.08 -14.08
CA THR A 88 -0.28 36.16 -15.04
C THR A 88 0.25 35.84 -16.45
N GLU A 89 1.21 34.92 -16.58
CA GLU A 89 1.73 34.41 -17.86
C GLU A 89 1.16 33.02 -18.20
N GLY A 90 -0.11 32.99 -18.61
CA GLY A 90 -0.77 31.93 -19.38
C GLY A 90 -0.22 30.49 -19.32
N ALA A 91 -0.80 29.67 -18.43
CA ALA A 91 -1.03 28.22 -18.58
C ALA A 91 0.03 27.37 -19.33
N ALA A 92 1.29 27.41 -18.91
CA ALA A 92 2.22 26.32 -19.16
C ALA A 92 1.93 25.18 -18.18
N ALA A 93 1.50 24.01 -18.67
CA ALA A 93 1.32 22.81 -17.85
C ALA A 93 2.61 22.57 -17.04
N GLN A 94 2.54 22.77 -15.72
CA GLN A 94 3.67 22.65 -14.81
C GLN A 94 4.31 21.28 -14.98
N LYS A 95 5.54 21.26 -15.54
CA LYS A 95 6.31 20.01 -15.73
C LYS A 95 6.56 19.36 -14.37
N ALA A 96 6.22 18.08 -14.27
CA ALA A 96 6.56 17.26 -13.11
C ALA A 96 8.07 17.34 -12.82
N TYR A 97 8.43 17.77 -11.61
CA TYR A 97 9.83 17.88 -11.17
C TYR A 97 10.57 16.54 -11.29
N VAL A 98 11.69 16.53 -12.01
CA VAL A 98 12.56 15.34 -12.16
C VAL A 98 13.80 15.52 -11.29
N PRO A 99 13.96 14.77 -10.17
CA PRO A 99 15.16 14.89 -9.35
C PRO A 99 16.40 14.39 -10.11
N PRO A 100 17.59 14.99 -9.88
CA PRO A 100 18.85 14.48 -10.42
C PRO A 100 19.11 13.03 -10.00
N VAL A 101 19.78 12.23 -10.84
CA VAL A 101 20.04 10.78 -10.61
C VAL A 101 20.66 10.51 -9.23
N ARG A 102 21.62 11.33 -8.78
CA ARG A 102 22.23 11.20 -7.45
C ARG A 102 21.21 11.38 -6.32
N LYS A 103 20.28 12.33 -6.46
CA LYS A 103 19.20 12.57 -5.50
C LYS A 103 18.20 11.41 -5.52
N ALA A 104 17.81 10.92 -6.70
CA ALA A 104 16.94 9.75 -6.85
C ALA A 104 17.57 8.49 -6.23
N MET A 105 18.89 8.29 -6.39
CA MET A 105 19.62 7.19 -5.76
C MET A 105 19.65 7.33 -4.23
N ARG A 106 19.90 8.53 -3.70
CA ARG A 106 19.86 8.79 -2.25
C ARG A 106 18.46 8.51 -1.69
N GLN A 107 17.42 9.03 -2.35
CA GLN A 107 16.01 8.81 -1.99
C GLN A 107 15.60 7.33 -2.07
N SER A 108 16.17 6.55 -2.99
CA SER A 108 15.90 5.10 -3.06
C SER A 108 16.59 4.30 -1.94
N LYS A 109 17.63 4.85 -1.31
CA LYS A 109 18.48 4.18 -0.32
C LYS A 109 18.17 4.53 1.12
N THR A 110 17.33 5.51 1.40
CA THR A 110 16.89 5.88 2.75
C THR A 110 15.38 6.04 2.76
N SER A 111 14.70 5.59 3.82
CA SER A 111 13.31 5.98 4.05
C SER A 111 13.21 7.50 3.93
N ASP A 112 12.26 7.97 3.12
CA ASP A 112 12.13 9.37 2.75
C ASP A 112 11.71 10.18 4.02
N PHE A 113 11.10 9.51 5.03
CA PHE A 113 10.85 10.03 6.39
C PHE A 113 12.12 10.14 7.25
N SER A 114 13.13 9.31 6.97
CA SER A 114 14.46 9.40 7.58
C SER A 114 15.39 10.35 6.83
N ALA A 115 14.97 10.88 5.68
CA ALA A 115 15.78 11.76 4.87
C ALA A 115 15.84 13.19 5.43
N ASP A 116 17.03 13.78 5.33
CA ASP A 116 17.33 15.12 5.82
C ASP A 116 16.51 16.23 5.15
N ASP A 117 15.73 16.03 4.08
CA ASP A 117 15.09 17.14 3.36
C ASP A 117 14.02 17.87 4.20
N TRP A 118 13.16 17.17 4.96
CA TRP A 118 12.19 17.80 5.88
C TRP A 118 12.92 18.47 7.07
N ILE A 119 13.94 17.81 7.58
CA ILE A 119 14.77 18.28 8.70
C ILE A 119 15.64 19.48 8.29
N SER A 120 16.26 19.47 7.12
CA SER A 120 17.17 20.50 6.60
C SER A 120 16.42 21.71 6.06
N THR A 121 15.24 21.49 5.45
CA THR A 121 14.35 22.62 5.08
C THR A 121 13.88 23.32 6.35
N ALA A 122 13.68 22.60 7.46
CA ALA A 122 13.36 23.18 8.76
C ALA A 122 14.58 23.80 9.47
N GLU A 123 15.77 23.23 9.33
CA GLU A 123 16.99 23.70 10.00
C GLU A 123 17.75 24.81 9.24
N SER A 124 17.32 25.17 8.02
CA SER A 124 17.88 26.31 7.29
C SER A 124 17.53 27.65 7.98
N ASP A 125 18.45 28.62 7.97
CA ASP A 125 18.20 29.97 8.54
C ASP A 125 17.01 30.69 7.89
N ASP A 126 16.64 30.30 6.67
CA ASP A 126 15.52 30.79 5.87
C ASP A 126 14.20 30.02 6.09
N ALA A 127 14.24 28.96 6.90
CA ALA A 127 13.07 28.18 7.24
C ALA A 127 12.14 29.00 8.12
N GLY A 128 10.86 29.07 7.74
CA GLY A 128 9.78 29.49 8.63
C GLY A 128 9.50 28.43 9.71
N VAL A 129 10.50 27.71 10.21
CA VAL A 129 10.34 27.06 11.51
C VAL A 129 10.08 28.20 12.47
N VAL A 130 8.94 28.12 13.15
CA VAL A 130 8.61 28.96 14.27
C VAL A 130 9.76 28.82 15.28
N ARG A 131 10.79 29.67 15.13
CA ARG A 131 11.95 29.70 16.01
C ARG A 131 11.41 29.96 17.40
N ALA A 132 11.78 29.09 18.33
CA ALA A 132 11.50 29.26 19.74
C ALA A 132 12.01 30.64 20.19
N ALA A 133 11.09 31.60 20.28
CA ALA A 133 11.27 32.74 21.16
C ALA A 133 11.38 32.16 22.57
N LYS A 134 12.60 32.18 23.13
CA LYS A 134 12.95 31.90 24.53
C LYS A 134 11.96 30.98 25.27
N GLY A 135 12.02 29.67 24.97
CA GLY A 135 11.60 28.62 25.90
C GLY A 135 10.30 27.84 25.60
N ARG A 136 9.49 28.21 24.59
CA ARG A 136 8.25 27.48 24.23
C ARG A 136 7.87 27.57 22.74
N GLY A 137 8.82 27.38 21.83
CA GLY A 137 8.50 27.21 20.39
C GLY A 137 8.19 25.74 20.06
N PRO A 138 7.58 25.44 18.89
CA PRO A 138 7.33 24.07 18.47
C PRO A 138 8.63 23.31 18.31
N LEU A 139 8.58 22.02 18.66
CA LEU A 139 9.71 21.10 18.56
C LEU A 139 10.27 21.08 17.14
N THR A 140 11.59 21.06 17.02
CA THR A 140 12.24 20.82 15.72
C THR A 140 11.81 19.45 15.17
N PRO A 141 11.81 19.23 13.85
CA PRO A 141 11.49 17.91 13.28
C PRO A 141 12.27 16.74 13.88
N ARG A 142 13.54 16.96 14.28
CA ARG A 142 14.36 15.95 14.97
C ARG A 142 13.85 15.65 16.37
N GLU A 143 13.52 16.67 17.14
CA GLU A 143 12.96 16.52 18.48
C GLU A 143 11.58 15.87 18.42
N LEU A 144 10.72 16.31 17.49
CA LEU A 144 9.40 15.73 17.27
C LEU A 144 9.50 14.26 16.89
N LYS A 145 10.39 13.90 15.96
CA LYS A 145 10.63 12.50 15.58
C LYS A 145 11.11 11.64 16.76
N LYS A 146 11.83 12.23 17.72
CA LYS A 146 12.32 11.54 18.92
C LYS A 146 11.24 11.39 20.00
N SER A 147 10.44 12.42 20.24
CA SER A 147 9.45 12.43 21.32
C SER A 147 8.07 11.91 20.90
N ASN A 148 7.65 12.20 19.66
CA ASN A 148 6.33 11.89 19.11
C ASN A 148 6.46 11.41 17.64
N PRO A 149 6.99 10.21 17.40
CA PRO A 149 7.27 9.71 16.05
C PRO A 149 6.02 9.58 15.16
N ASP A 150 4.85 9.35 15.75
CA ASP A 150 3.54 9.34 15.08
C ASP A 150 3.18 10.72 14.55
N ILE A 151 3.25 11.75 15.41
CA ILE A 151 2.97 13.15 15.06
C ILE A 151 3.95 13.65 14.01
N ALA A 152 5.24 13.33 14.16
CA ALA A 152 6.26 13.64 13.16
C ALA A 152 5.94 13.03 11.80
N PHE A 153 5.46 11.79 11.77
CA PHE A 153 5.11 11.11 10.53
C PHE A 153 3.90 11.72 9.84
N SER A 154 2.84 12.07 10.60
CA SER A 154 1.69 12.82 10.07
C SER A 154 2.12 14.16 9.49
N ASP A 155 2.94 14.93 10.22
CA ASP A 155 3.41 16.24 9.80
C ASP A 155 4.24 16.18 8.51
N TYR A 156 5.12 15.19 8.43
CA TYR A 156 5.95 14.94 7.27
C TYR A 156 5.12 14.59 6.01
N LEU A 157 4.04 13.81 6.14
CA LEU A 157 3.16 13.50 5.00
C LEU A 157 2.40 14.75 4.53
N LEU A 158 1.97 15.62 5.45
CA LEU A 158 1.39 16.91 5.12
C LEU A 158 2.41 17.82 4.40
N PHE A 159 3.65 17.88 4.90
CA PHE A 159 4.74 18.65 4.27
C PHE A 159 4.98 18.20 2.82
N LYS A 160 5.00 16.88 2.58
CA LYS A 160 5.13 16.34 1.23
C LYS A 160 3.96 16.69 0.33
N SER A 161 2.74 16.60 0.85
CA SER A 161 1.52 16.94 0.11
C SER A 161 1.54 18.41 -0.29
N GLN A 162 1.84 19.31 0.64
CA GLN A 162 1.93 20.75 0.38
C GLN A 162 2.96 21.11 -0.70
N ARG A 163 4.16 20.50 -0.67
CA ARG A 163 5.19 20.74 -1.70
C ARG A 163 4.77 20.30 -3.09
N ALA A 164 3.80 19.41 -3.19
CA ALA A 164 3.28 18.93 -4.46
C ALA A 164 2.14 19.79 -5.02
N GLU A 165 1.64 20.75 -4.23
CA GLU A 165 0.44 21.57 -4.49
C GLU A 165 -0.79 20.66 -4.72
N PRO A 166 -1.45 20.20 -3.65
CA PRO A 166 -2.56 19.26 -3.77
C PRO A 166 -3.78 19.93 -4.42
N ASP A 167 -4.57 19.14 -5.13
CA ASP A 167 -5.78 19.63 -5.78
C ASP A 167 -6.78 20.16 -4.74
N HIS A 168 -7.49 21.25 -5.07
CA HIS A 168 -8.57 21.75 -4.24
C HIS A 168 -9.74 20.77 -4.32
N GLU A 169 -10.23 20.37 -3.16
CA GLU A 169 -11.25 19.33 -3.05
C GLU A 169 -12.50 19.87 -2.34
N ALA A 170 -13.66 19.37 -2.74
CA ALA A 170 -14.90 19.49 -2.01
C ALA A 170 -15.54 18.11 -1.96
N TYR A 171 -16.21 17.78 -0.86
CA TYR A 171 -16.89 16.49 -0.72
C TYR A 171 -18.28 16.64 -0.13
N GLU A 172 -19.16 15.71 -0.50
CA GLU A 172 -20.53 15.65 -0.01
C GLU A 172 -20.57 14.93 1.34
N ALA A 173 -20.92 15.67 2.39
CA ALA A 173 -21.08 15.14 3.74
C ALA A 173 -22.56 14.83 4.02
N THR A 174 -22.83 13.61 4.48
CA THR A 174 -24.18 13.19 4.85
C THR A 174 -24.44 13.47 6.33
N ARG A 175 -25.63 13.97 6.65
CA ARG A 175 -26.14 14.10 8.01
C ARG A 175 -27.52 13.47 8.13
N VAL A 176 -27.74 12.72 9.21
CA VAL A 176 -29.05 12.19 9.62
C VAL A 176 -29.47 12.88 10.91
N ARG A 177 -30.62 13.56 10.90
CA ARG A 177 -31.15 14.26 12.08
C ARG A 177 -32.12 13.35 12.82
N MET A 178 -31.97 13.30 14.14
CA MET A 178 -32.73 12.43 15.03
C MET A 178 -33.12 13.17 16.31
N THR A 179 -34.21 12.73 16.94
CA THR A 179 -34.56 13.12 18.31
C THR A 179 -34.56 11.88 19.20
N ARG A 180 -34.09 12.04 20.42
CA ARG A 180 -34.16 11.03 21.47
C ARG A 180 -35.07 11.53 22.57
N ASP A 181 -36.15 10.81 22.81
CA ASP A 181 -37.11 11.06 23.88
C ASP A 181 -36.89 9.98 24.96
N ALA A 182 -36.58 10.39 26.18
CA ALA A 182 -36.36 9.49 27.32
C ALA A 182 -36.91 10.10 28.62
N THR A 183 -36.92 9.31 29.70
CA THR A 183 -37.16 9.82 31.07
C THR A 183 -35.86 9.89 31.85
N ASP A 184 -35.65 10.96 32.62
CA ASP A 184 -34.51 11.06 33.54
C ASP A 184 -34.71 10.20 34.81
N ALA A 185 -33.73 10.25 35.71
CA ALA A 185 -33.77 9.52 36.98
C ALA A 185 -34.93 9.95 37.92
N ASN A 186 -35.57 11.09 37.65
CA ASN A 186 -36.71 11.64 38.38
C ASN A 186 -38.02 11.49 37.60
N GLU A 187 -38.05 10.62 36.59
CA GLU A 187 -39.20 10.35 35.70
C GLU A 187 -39.65 11.56 34.86
N GLN A 188 -38.82 12.60 34.71
CA GLN A 188 -39.13 13.75 33.86
C GLN A 188 -38.76 13.48 32.40
N PRO A 189 -39.57 13.94 31.43
CA PRO A 189 -39.26 13.77 30.01
C PRO A 189 -38.07 14.64 29.61
N VAL A 190 -37.02 14.01 29.09
CA VAL A 190 -35.83 14.66 28.54
C VAL A 190 -35.78 14.38 27.05
N GLN A 191 -35.80 15.46 26.26
CA GLN A 191 -35.62 15.42 24.82
C GLN A 191 -34.23 15.92 24.43
N GLN A 192 -33.53 15.13 23.63
CA GLN A 192 -32.21 15.46 23.07
C GLN A 192 -32.30 15.48 21.54
N ARG A 193 -31.56 16.41 20.91
CA ARG A 193 -31.40 16.47 19.45
C ARG A 193 -30.07 15.84 19.07
N ILE A 194 -30.10 14.91 18.12
CA ILE A 194 -28.94 14.12 17.74
C ILE A 194 -28.74 14.22 16.25
N ASP A 195 -27.57 14.69 15.83
CA ASP A 195 -27.21 14.77 14.43
C ASP A 195 -26.07 13.77 14.15
N VAL A 196 -26.34 12.76 13.32
CA VAL A 196 -25.35 11.77 12.90
C VAL A 196 -24.70 12.24 11.61
N HIS A 197 -23.45 12.69 11.71
CA HIS A 197 -22.61 13.14 10.59
C HIS A 197 -21.72 12.00 10.09
N GLU A 198 -21.45 11.93 8.79
CA GLU A 198 -20.51 10.94 8.24
C GLU A 198 -19.16 11.58 7.88
N MET A 199 -18.06 11.00 8.37
CA MET A 199 -16.75 11.18 7.75
C MET A 199 -16.56 10.10 6.67
N TYR A 200 -16.94 10.45 5.44
CA TYR A 200 -16.70 9.61 4.27
C TYR A 200 -15.27 9.77 3.73
N TRP A 201 -14.51 8.67 3.64
CA TRP A 201 -13.14 8.68 3.11
C TRP A 201 -12.80 7.58 2.09
N ALA A 202 -13.74 6.69 1.75
CA ALA A 202 -13.45 5.51 0.93
C ALA A 202 -13.02 5.86 -0.50
N ASP A 203 -13.51 6.96 -1.07
CA ASP A 203 -13.10 7.47 -2.38
C ASP A 203 -11.63 7.93 -2.44
N LEU A 204 -11.03 8.24 -1.29
CA LEU A 204 -9.63 8.66 -1.17
C LEU A 204 -8.64 7.49 -1.14
N SER A 205 -9.11 6.28 -0.82
CA SER A 205 -8.30 5.08 -0.63
C SER A 205 -8.58 3.97 -1.66
N ARG A 206 -9.72 4.02 -2.38
CA ARG A 206 -10.13 2.98 -3.34
C ARG A 206 -9.18 2.78 -4.52
N LEU A 207 -9.11 1.51 -4.94
CA LEU A 207 -8.57 1.12 -6.23
C LEU A 207 -9.47 1.67 -7.37
N PRO A 208 -8.91 2.38 -8.34
CA PRO A 208 -9.64 3.01 -9.45
C PRO A 208 -10.15 1.96 -10.45
N GLY A 209 -11.31 2.23 -11.08
CA GLY A 209 -12.06 1.25 -11.86
C GLY A 209 -11.47 0.77 -13.19
N SER A 210 -10.24 1.16 -13.58
CA SER A 210 -9.62 0.66 -14.83
C SER A 210 -8.70 -0.53 -14.56
N VAL A 211 -8.83 -1.59 -15.36
CA VAL A 211 -8.05 -2.85 -15.24
C VAL A 211 -6.54 -2.59 -15.22
N ALA A 212 -6.05 -1.70 -16.08
CA ALA A 212 -4.63 -1.34 -16.12
C ALA A 212 -4.14 -0.70 -14.80
N ARG A 213 -5.00 0.06 -14.13
CA ARG A 213 -4.66 0.72 -12.87
C ARG A 213 -4.78 -0.25 -11.69
N ILE A 214 -5.70 -1.22 -11.73
CA ILE A 214 -5.75 -2.35 -10.78
C ILE A 214 -4.43 -3.14 -10.81
N VAL A 215 -3.94 -3.51 -12.00
CA VAL A 215 -2.66 -4.21 -12.14
C VAL A 215 -1.50 -3.38 -11.60
N ALA A 216 -1.45 -2.08 -11.94
CA ALA A 216 -0.41 -1.18 -11.43
C ALA A 216 -0.42 -1.05 -9.90
N GLU A 217 -1.61 -0.99 -9.28
CA GLU A 217 -1.76 -0.98 -7.83
C GLU A 217 -1.35 -2.32 -7.20
N LEU A 218 -1.73 -3.46 -7.78
CA LEU A 218 -1.30 -4.79 -7.30
C LEU A 218 0.22 -4.90 -7.24
N PHE A 219 0.91 -4.54 -8.33
CA PHE A 219 2.38 -4.51 -8.35
C PHE A 219 2.95 -3.52 -7.33
N THR A 220 2.29 -2.38 -7.14
CA THR A 220 2.74 -1.39 -6.16
C THR A 220 2.69 -1.93 -4.75
N ILE A 221 1.61 -2.60 -4.36
CA ILE A 221 1.47 -3.22 -3.04
C ILE A 221 2.58 -4.24 -2.80
N VAL A 222 2.89 -5.06 -3.81
CA VAL A 222 3.96 -6.06 -3.73
C VAL A 222 5.30 -5.40 -3.41
N PHE A 223 5.64 -4.27 -4.02
CA PHE A 223 6.90 -3.58 -3.69
C PHE A 223 6.82 -2.77 -2.39
N ARG A 224 5.66 -2.20 -2.08
CA ARG A 224 5.44 -1.39 -0.88
C ARG A 224 5.48 -2.19 0.40
N LEU A 225 5.03 -3.44 0.38
CA LEU A 225 5.08 -4.30 1.56
C LEU A 225 6.53 -4.56 2.02
N SER A 226 7.47 -4.69 1.08
CA SER A 226 8.91 -4.76 1.36
C SER A 226 9.42 -3.45 1.98
N GLN A 227 9.00 -2.30 1.44
CA GLN A 227 9.34 -0.99 1.99
C GLN A 227 8.79 -0.77 3.39
N LEU A 228 7.55 -1.18 3.67
CA LEU A 228 6.96 -1.11 5.01
C LEU A 228 7.74 -1.96 6.01
N GLY A 229 8.12 -3.18 5.62
CA GLY A 229 8.99 -4.04 6.42
C GLY A 229 10.35 -3.40 6.70
N ARG A 230 10.92 -2.73 5.71
CA ARG A 230 12.16 -1.96 5.85
C ARG A 230 11.99 -0.77 6.80
N ASP A 231 10.93 0.01 6.66
CA ASP A 231 10.66 1.18 7.52
C ASP A 231 10.57 0.80 9.00
N ALA A 232 10.01 -0.38 9.31
CA ALA A 232 10.00 -0.92 10.67
C ALA A 232 11.42 -1.20 11.21
N VAL A 233 12.28 -1.81 10.40
CA VAL A 233 13.69 -2.10 10.76
C VAL A 233 14.51 -0.82 10.86
N ASP A 234 14.35 0.12 9.95
CA ASP A 234 15.06 1.40 9.93
C ASP A 234 14.72 2.21 11.21
N ARG A 235 13.45 2.22 11.64
CA ARG A 235 13.02 2.86 12.90
C ARG A 235 13.60 2.19 14.14
N ALA A 236 13.64 0.86 14.17
CA ALA A 236 14.26 0.13 15.28
C ALA A 236 15.77 0.40 15.36
N ALA A 237 16.44 0.49 14.21
CA ALA A 237 17.85 0.86 14.13
C ALA A 237 18.11 2.30 14.61
N GLU A 238 17.24 3.25 14.26
CA GLU A 238 17.29 4.62 14.78
C GLU A 238 17.10 4.66 16.30
N ALA A 239 16.11 3.93 16.83
CA ALA A 239 15.85 3.83 18.27
C ALA A 239 17.04 3.23 19.04
N ALA A 240 17.71 2.23 18.47
CA ALA A 240 18.95 1.64 18.98
C ALA A 240 20.16 2.60 18.93
N GLY A 241 20.01 3.78 18.32
CA GLY A 241 21.03 4.83 18.35
C GLY A 241 22.13 4.68 17.32
N VAL A 242 21.86 4.10 16.14
CA VAL A 242 22.83 4.00 15.02
C VAL A 242 23.49 5.34 14.66
N ASN A 243 22.74 6.43 14.81
CA ASN A 243 23.18 7.79 14.51
C ASN A 243 23.76 8.55 15.73
N LYS A 244 23.76 7.96 16.93
CA LYS A 244 24.33 8.60 18.13
C LYS A 244 25.86 8.51 18.11
N LYS A 245 26.52 9.54 18.66
CA LYS A 245 27.97 9.58 18.87
C LYS A 245 28.27 9.83 20.36
N PRO A 246 29.02 8.95 21.06
CA PRO A 246 29.50 7.64 20.59
C PRO A 246 28.33 6.65 20.35
N ARG A 247 28.53 5.66 19.48
CA ARG A 247 27.51 4.65 19.17
C ARG A 247 27.31 3.70 20.35
N PRO A 248 26.08 3.41 20.77
CA PRO A 248 25.80 2.42 21.81
C PRO A 248 26.27 1.01 21.41
N PRO A 249 26.55 0.13 22.38
CA PRO A 249 26.71 -1.30 22.14
C PRO A 249 25.47 -1.86 21.42
N GLY A 250 25.66 -2.69 20.39
CA GLY A 250 24.55 -3.25 19.59
C GLY A 250 24.08 -2.39 18.41
N ALA A 251 24.34 -1.07 18.41
CA ALA A 251 23.97 -0.19 17.30
C ALA A 251 24.63 -0.60 15.96
N GLN A 252 25.85 -1.15 16.00
CA GLN A 252 26.51 -1.66 14.79
C GLN A 252 25.77 -2.86 14.16
N ARG A 253 25.20 -3.74 15.00
CA ARG A 253 24.44 -4.90 14.50
C ARG A 253 23.11 -4.47 13.88
N TRP A 254 22.44 -3.50 14.50
CA TRP A 254 21.28 -2.84 13.91
C TRP A 254 21.60 -2.13 12.59
N ALA A 255 22.72 -1.40 12.52
CA ALA A 255 23.16 -0.76 11.28
C ALA A 255 23.43 -1.79 10.16
N CYS A 256 24.03 -2.92 10.50
CA CYS A 256 24.26 -4.03 9.57
C CYS A 256 22.93 -4.61 9.06
N LEU A 257 22.00 -4.94 9.96
CA LEU A 257 20.68 -5.46 9.62
C LEU A 257 19.90 -4.49 8.71
N ALA A 258 19.81 -3.21 9.09
CA ALA A 258 19.12 -2.18 8.32
C ALA A 258 19.76 -1.97 6.94
N SER A 259 21.09 -2.00 6.85
CA SER A 259 21.82 -1.88 5.58
C SER A 259 21.55 -3.06 4.65
N LEU A 260 21.52 -4.28 5.19
CA LEU A 260 21.21 -5.49 4.43
C LEU A 260 19.75 -5.53 3.97
N GLN A 261 18.80 -5.17 4.85
CA GLN A 261 17.38 -5.01 4.49
C GLN A 261 17.23 -3.99 3.36
N THR A 262 17.87 -2.83 3.48
CA THR A 262 17.89 -1.78 2.47
C THR A 262 18.46 -2.26 1.14
N ALA A 263 19.58 -3.00 1.17
CA ALA A 263 20.22 -3.51 -0.05
C ALA A 263 19.33 -4.54 -0.76
N LEU A 264 18.70 -5.44 -0.01
CA LEU A 264 17.78 -6.45 -0.53
C LEU A 264 16.52 -5.83 -1.12
N ASP A 265 15.85 -4.93 -0.39
CA ASP A 265 14.68 -4.18 -0.87
C ASP A 265 15.01 -3.39 -2.15
N TRP A 266 16.14 -2.69 -2.15
CA TRP A 266 16.58 -1.92 -3.31
C TRP A 266 16.88 -2.80 -4.53
N ALA A 267 17.62 -3.90 -4.34
CA ALA A 267 17.96 -4.84 -5.40
C ALA A 267 16.72 -5.56 -5.94
N PHE A 268 15.73 -5.83 -5.08
CA PHE A 268 14.45 -6.38 -5.47
C PHE A 268 13.66 -5.39 -6.35
N ALA A 269 13.39 -4.19 -5.86
CA ALA A 269 12.52 -3.22 -6.54
C ALA A 269 13.15 -2.59 -7.79
N ASN A 270 14.48 -2.39 -7.81
CA ASN A 270 15.15 -1.66 -8.90
C ASN A 270 15.91 -2.55 -9.89
N LEU A 271 16.33 -3.76 -9.49
CA LEU A 271 17.10 -4.64 -10.36
C LEU A 271 16.28 -5.87 -10.78
N LEU A 272 15.76 -6.67 -9.85
CA LEU A 272 15.00 -7.88 -10.20
C LEU A 272 13.74 -7.54 -11.00
N ALA A 273 12.94 -6.58 -10.52
CA ALA A 273 11.72 -6.16 -11.22
C ALA A 273 12.01 -5.68 -12.66
N ASN A 274 13.10 -4.92 -12.83
CA ASN A 274 13.51 -4.44 -14.15
C ASN A 274 14.06 -5.56 -15.05
N LEU A 275 14.76 -6.56 -14.51
CA LEU A 275 15.19 -7.74 -15.28
C LEU A 275 13.98 -8.51 -15.83
N PHE A 276 12.94 -8.70 -15.03
CA PHE A 276 11.69 -9.33 -15.48
C PHE A 276 10.94 -8.46 -16.50
N LEU A 277 10.95 -7.13 -16.34
CA LEU A 277 10.42 -6.22 -17.36
C LEU A 277 11.19 -6.38 -18.69
N GLN A 278 12.52 -6.44 -18.67
CA GLN A 278 13.30 -6.67 -19.90
C GLN A 278 13.00 -8.04 -20.51
N LEU A 279 12.84 -9.07 -19.68
CA LEU A 279 12.50 -10.41 -20.14
C LEU A 279 11.14 -10.40 -20.85
N LEU A 280 10.16 -9.68 -20.29
CA LEU A 280 8.86 -9.47 -20.91
C LEU A 280 8.99 -8.80 -22.28
N LEU A 281 9.75 -7.70 -22.36
CA LEU A 281 9.94 -6.97 -23.62
C LEU A 281 10.56 -7.85 -24.70
N VAL A 282 11.59 -8.62 -24.36
CA VAL A 282 12.24 -9.54 -25.31
C VAL A 282 11.32 -10.69 -25.70
N GLY A 283 10.51 -11.21 -24.78
CA GLY A 283 9.44 -12.16 -25.09
C GLY A 283 8.45 -11.60 -26.12
N LEU A 284 8.01 -10.35 -25.95
CA LEU A 284 7.12 -9.67 -26.90
C LEU A 284 7.80 -9.38 -28.25
N VAL A 285 9.11 -9.19 -28.29
CA VAL A 285 9.88 -9.12 -29.55
C VAL A 285 9.83 -10.47 -30.27
N ILE A 286 10.11 -11.57 -29.56
CA ILE A 286 10.08 -12.94 -30.14
C ILE A 286 8.67 -13.27 -30.65
N ALA A 287 7.65 -13.04 -29.83
CA ALA A 287 6.25 -13.30 -30.17
C ALA A 287 5.80 -12.47 -31.40
N GLY A 288 6.01 -11.15 -31.36
CA GLY A 288 5.56 -10.24 -32.42
C GLY A 288 6.28 -10.45 -33.74
N LEU A 289 7.61 -10.42 -33.73
CA LEU A 289 8.40 -10.54 -34.96
C LEU A 289 8.39 -11.97 -35.52
N GLY A 290 8.34 -12.98 -34.65
CA GLY A 290 8.18 -14.38 -35.05
C GLY A 290 6.83 -14.67 -35.70
N GLY A 291 5.75 -14.11 -35.17
CA GLY A 291 4.42 -14.18 -35.79
C GLY A 291 4.41 -13.53 -37.19
N LEU A 292 5.04 -12.35 -37.32
CA LEU A 292 5.16 -11.67 -38.61
C LEU A 292 6.07 -12.40 -39.61
N ALA A 293 7.07 -13.15 -39.14
CA ALA A 293 7.98 -13.93 -39.99
C ALA A 293 7.32 -15.17 -40.63
N ARG A 294 6.18 -15.63 -40.10
CA ARG A 294 5.50 -16.86 -40.54
C ARG A 294 4.49 -16.69 -41.64
N VAL A 295 4.06 -15.47 -41.93
CA VAL A 295 3.11 -15.29 -43.02
C VAL A 295 3.88 -15.39 -44.33
N GLU A 296 3.81 -16.57 -44.96
CA GLU A 296 4.44 -16.84 -46.25
C GLU A 296 3.84 -15.92 -47.33
N PRO A 297 4.68 -15.29 -48.18
CA PRO A 297 4.18 -14.57 -49.34
C PRO A 297 3.69 -15.58 -50.38
N ALA A 298 2.38 -15.57 -50.67
CA ALA A 298 1.86 -16.23 -51.85
C ALA A 298 2.49 -15.58 -53.12
N PRO A 299 2.89 -16.34 -54.15
CA PRO A 299 3.78 -15.85 -55.20
C PRO A 299 3.21 -14.77 -56.15
N SER A 300 1.93 -14.38 -56.06
CA SER A 300 1.29 -13.58 -57.11
C SER A 300 0.31 -12.50 -56.65
N ALA A 301 0.26 -12.17 -55.36
CA ALA A 301 -0.47 -10.99 -54.86
C ALA A 301 0.30 -10.37 -53.70
N LEU A 302 0.22 -9.05 -53.55
CA LEU A 302 0.56 -8.35 -52.29
C LEU A 302 -0.28 -9.01 -51.19
N SER A 303 0.30 -10.00 -50.49
CA SER A 303 -0.41 -10.70 -49.43
C SER A 303 -0.84 -9.67 -48.39
N LEU A 304 -2.01 -9.83 -47.78
CA LEU A 304 -2.50 -8.93 -46.73
C LEU A 304 -1.46 -8.71 -45.63
N ALA A 305 -0.59 -9.70 -45.39
CA ALA A 305 0.51 -9.62 -44.44
C ALA A 305 1.73 -8.84 -44.94
N GLU A 306 2.07 -8.91 -46.22
CA GLU A 306 3.11 -8.04 -46.79
C GLU A 306 2.60 -6.59 -46.84
N LEU A 307 1.31 -6.38 -47.12
CA LEU A 307 0.66 -5.09 -46.96
C LEU A 307 0.64 -4.63 -45.50
N LEU A 308 0.27 -5.49 -44.53
CA LEU A 308 0.28 -5.15 -43.11
C LEU A 308 1.70 -4.86 -42.61
N ARG A 309 2.69 -5.63 -43.04
CA ARG A 309 4.11 -5.44 -42.72
C ARG A 309 4.60 -4.09 -43.25
N ARG A 310 4.24 -3.76 -44.49
CA ARG A 310 4.55 -2.46 -45.13
C ARG A 310 3.81 -1.29 -44.48
N VAL A 311 2.54 -1.47 -44.13
CA VAL A 311 1.71 -0.46 -43.45
C VAL A 311 2.22 -0.25 -42.03
N LEU A 312 2.53 -1.29 -41.25
CA LEU A 312 3.12 -1.13 -39.92
C LEU A 312 4.48 -0.43 -39.98
N ALA A 313 5.31 -0.76 -40.97
CA ALA A 313 6.64 -0.16 -41.16
C ALA A 313 6.60 1.35 -41.42
N VAL A 314 5.49 1.89 -41.93
CA VAL A 314 5.34 3.32 -42.26
C VAL A 314 4.42 4.04 -41.28
N VAL A 315 3.26 3.46 -40.99
CA VAL A 315 2.21 4.09 -40.17
C VAL A 315 2.62 4.19 -38.71
N VAL A 316 3.27 3.16 -38.13
CA VAL A 316 3.62 3.18 -36.70
C VAL A 316 4.72 4.20 -36.39
N PRO A 317 5.83 4.32 -37.16
CA PRO A 317 6.81 5.38 -36.94
C PRO A 317 6.22 6.77 -37.14
N VAL A 318 5.40 6.96 -38.18
CA VAL A 318 4.74 8.25 -38.45
C VAL A 318 3.79 8.63 -37.31
N LEU A 319 2.98 7.69 -36.82
CA LEU A 319 2.10 7.92 -35.66
C LEU A 319 2.87 8.13 -34.36
N ALA A 320 3.99 7.43 -34.15
CA ALA A 320 4.83 7.59 -32.96
C ALA A 320 5.52 8.97 -32.93
N VAL A 321 6.05 9.42 -34.07
CA VAL A 321 6.61 10.77 -34.20
C VAL A 321 5.50 11.82 -34.08
N TRP A 322 4.35 11.60 -34.71
CA TRP A 322 3.19 12.49 -34.59
C TRP A 322 2.70 12.60 -33.13
N TRP A 323 2.58 11.48 -32.40
CA TRP A 323 2.22 11.45 -30.99
C TRP A 323 3.24 12.15 -30.10
N TYR A 324 4.53 11.89 -30.31
CA TYR A 324 5.62 12.56 -29.59
C TYR A 324 5.57 14.09 -29.80
N CYS A 325 5.22 14.52 -31.00
CA CYS A 325 5.11 15.93 -31.36
C CYS A 325 3.78 16.58 -30.97
N TYR A 326 2.75 15.78 -30.68
CA TYR A 326 1.51 16.23 -30.07
C TYR A 326 1.70 16.53 -28.57
N GLU A 327 2.52 15.74 -27.86
CA GLU A 327 2.87 16.00 -26.46
C GLU A 327 3.88 17.15 -26.28
N ALA A 328 4.83 17.33 -27.21
CA ALA A 328 5.66 18.53 -27.24
C ALA A 328 4.81 19.72 -27.69
N ARG A 329 4.90 20.89 -27.04
CA ARG A 329 4.14 22.09 -27.46
C ARG A 329 4.92 22.92 -28.50
N PRO A 330 4.68 22.75 -29.81
CA PRO A 330 4.82 23.84 -30.76
C PRO A 330 3.45 24.22 -31.35
N GLY A 331 3.33 25.47 -31.82
CA GLY A 331 2.14 25.96 -32.52
C GLY A 331 1.79 25.16 -33.77
N VAL A 332 0.63 25.44 -34.38
CA VAL A 332 0.10 24.73 -35.57
C VAL A 332 1.15 24.56 -36.68
N PHE A 333 1.97 25.58 -36.94
CA PHE A 333 3.06 25.52 -37.91
C PHE A 333 4.17 24.52 -37.55
N GLY A 334 4.55 24.44 -36.27
CA GLY A 334 5.54 23.45 -35.82
C GLY A 334 5.03 22.02 -35.94
N ARG A 335 3.72 21.80 -35.79
CA ARG A 335 3.11 20.47 -36.00
C ARG A 335 3.15 20.04 -37.47
N ILE A 336 2.93 20.97 -38.40
CA ILE A 336 3.01 20.71 -39.85
C ILE A 336 4.44 20.42 -40.28
N VAL A 337 5.40 21.25 -39.86
CA VAL A 337 6.82 21.09 -40.19
C VAL A 337 7.36 19.76 -39.67
N VAL A 338 7.02 19.39 -38.43
CA VAL A 338 7.46 18.11 -37.87
C VAL A 338 6.75 16.93 -38.53
N GLY A 339 5.47 17.05 -38.89
CA GLY A 339 4.77 16.05 -39.71
C GLY A 339 5.47 15.80 -41.05
N LEU A 340 5.95 16.86 -41.71
CA LEU A 340 6.72 16.75 -42.96
C LEU A 340 8.09 16.10 -42.76
N TYR A 341 8.83 16.45 -41.70
CA TYR A 341 10.09 15.77 -41.36
C TYR A 341 9.89 14.30 -40.97
N ALA A 342 8.79 13.96 -40.31
CA ALA A 342 8.41 12.59 -39.98
C ALA A 342 8.10 11.76 -41.24
N LEU A 343 7.39 12.35 -42.20
CA LEU A 343 7.10 11.74 -43.50
C LEU A 343 8.38 11.56 -44.33
N LEU A 344 9.27 12.56 -44.34
CA LEU A 344 10.57 12.49 -45.03
C LEU A 344 11.49 11.43 -44.40
N ALA A 345 11.58 11.39 -43.06
CA ALA A 345 12.33 10.36 -42.34
C ALA A 345 11.73 8.97 -42.57
N GLY A 346 10.40 8.84 -42.54
CA GLY A 346 9.70 7.62 -42.89
C GLY A 346 9.97 7.16 -44.32
N TRP A 347 10.00 8.08 -45.28
CA TRP A 347 10.35 7.80 -46.67
C TRP A 347 11.83 7.41 -46.87
N LEU A 348 12.75 8.08 -46.18
CA LEU A 348 14.18 7.74 -46.19
C LEU A 348 14.44 6.36 -45.58
N LEU A 349 13.80 6.05 -44.45
CA LEU A 349 13.86 4.72 -43.83
C LEU A 349 13.24 3.65 -44.75
N TRP A 350 12.17 3.99 -45.46
CA TRP A 350 11.52 3.12 -46.43
C TRP A 350 12.37 2.84 -47.67
N ALA A 351 13.09 3.85 -48.19
CA ALA A 351 13.84 3.74 -49.44
C ALA A 351 15.24 3.13 -49.27
N GLN A 352 15.86 3.27 -48.08
CA GLN A 352 17.28 2.94 -47.87
C GLN A 352 17.52 1.75 -46.95
N LEU A 353 16.53 1.33 -46.14
CA LEU A 353 16.70 0.20 -45.22
C LEU A 353 15.86 -1.01 -45.64
N PRO A 354 16.40 -2.23 -45.50
CA PRO A 354 15.63 -3.44 -45.67
C PRO A 354 14.37 -3.47 -44.80
N ALA A 355 13.28 -4.01 -45.35
CA ALA A 355 11.96 -4.02 -44.69
C ALA A 355 12.00 -4.68 -43.30
N HIS A 356 12.82 -5.71 -43.11
CA HIS A 356 12.95 -6.42 -41.83
C HIS A 356 13.60 -5.55 -40.74
N TRP A 357 14.54 -4.65 -41.09
CA TRP A 357 15.13 -3.67 -40.17
C TRP A 357 14.11 -2.61 -39.78
N VAL A 358 13.34 -2.09 -40.74
CA VAL A 358 12.31 -1.08 -40.46
C VAL A 358 11.25 -1.66 -39.52
N VAL A 359 10.74 -2.86 -39.79
CA VAL A 359 9.76 -3.54 -38.93
C VAL A 359 10.31 -3.82 -37.54
N GLY A 360 11.53 -4.38 -37.44
CA GLY A 360 12.16 -4.70 -36.17
C GLY A 360 12.42 -3.46 -35.30
N LEU A 361 12.99 -2.40 -35.89
CA LEU A 361 13.25 -1.13 -35.18
C LEU A 361 11.95 -0.43 -34.75
N THR A 362 10.92 -0.48 -35.60
CA THR A 362 9.60 0.08 -35.28
C THR A 362 8.95 -0.65 -34.11
N TRP A 363 8.97 -1.98 -34.13
CA TRP A 363 8.43 -2.80 -33.05
C TRP A 363 9.18 -2.55 -31.74
N LEU A 364 10.51 -2.47 -31.81
CA LEU A 364 11.36 -2.18 -30.66
C LEU A 364 11.10 -0.79 -30.09
N ALA A 365 10.92 0.22 -30.94
CA ALA A 365 10.59 1.58 -30.52
C ALA A 365 9.21 1.65 -29.83
N LEU A 366 8.21 0.94 -30.37
CA LEU A 366 6.88 0.84 -29.75
C LEU A 366 6.95 0.20 -28.36
N LEU A 367 7.65 -0.93 -28.24
CA LEU A 367 7.84 -1.62 -26.96
C LEU A 367 8.64 -0.78 -25.96
N ALA A 368 9.68 -0.08 -26.40
CA ALA A 368 10.45 0.83 -25.57
C ALA A 368 9.62 2.02 -25.08
N ALA A 369 8.74 2.57 -25.92
CA ALA A 369 7.81 3.64 -25.54
C ALA A 369 6.78 3.16 -24.51
N LEU A 370 6.22 1.95 -24.70
CA LEU A 370 5.31 1.33 -23.73
C LEU A 370 6.01 1.06 -22.40
N ALA A 371 7.24 0.54 -22.44
CA ALA A 371 8.07 0.30 -21.26
C ALA A 371 8.39 1.61 -20.52
N ASP A 372 8.79 2.66 -21.22
CA ASP A 372 9.05 3.96 -20.61
C ASP A 372 7.78 4.55 -20.00
N ARG A 373 6.61 4.38 -20.62
CA ARG A 373 5.33 4.77 -20.04
C ARG A 373 5.06 4.03 -18.73
N ALA A 374 5.26 2.71 -18.70
CA ALA A 374 5.13 1.92 -17.47
C ALA A 374 6.14 2.37 -16.39
N LEU A 375 7.39 2.62 -16.78
CA LEU A 375 8.44 3.10 -15.88
C LEU A 375 8.18 4.52 -15.36
N ARG A 376 7.48 5.39 -16.11
CA ARG A 376 7.04 6.71 -15.61
C ARG A 376 6.00 6.58 -14.51
N ILE A 377 5.03 5.67 -14.68
CA ILE A 377 4.06 5.35 -13.63
C ILE A 377 4.79 4.78 -12.40
N ALA A 378 5.78 3.93 -12.60
CA ALA A 378 6.60 3.38 -11.53
C ALA A 378 7.49 4.45 -10.86
N ARG A 379 8.04 5.41 -11.61
CA ARG A 379 8.91 6.48 -11.08
C ARG A 379 8.23 7.30 -10.00
N ASP A 380 6.94 7.57 -10.18
CA ASP A 380 6.16 8.35 -9.22
C ASP A 380 5.97 7.59 -7.89
N ARG A 381 6.34 6.31 -7.82
CA ARG A 381 6.26 5.43 -6.64
C ARG A 381 7.65 4.96 -6.18
N PHE A 382 8.58 4.77 -7.12
CA PHE A 382 9.94 4.26 -6.95
C PHE A 382 10.92 5.14 -7.75
N PRO A 383 11.54 6.16 -7.13
CA PRO A 383 12.28 7.21 -7.83
C PRO A 383 13.41 6.71 -8.74
N ALA A 384 14.07 5.61 -8.37
CA ALA A 384 15.20 5.04 -9.11
C ALA A 384 14.80 4.00 -10.17
N ALA A 385 13.56 3.48 -10.14
CA ALA A 385 13.13 2.37 -10.98
C ALA A 385 13.24 2.70 -12.47
N ARG A 386 12.83 3.91 -12.88
CA ARG A 386 12.93 4.36 -14.27
C ARG A 386 14.36 4.52 -14.75
N THR A 387 15.24 5.11 -13.95
CA THR A 387 16.64 5.33 -14.37
C THR A 387 17.35 4.01 -14.63
N TRP A 388 17.22 3.05 -13.72
CA TRP A 388 17.78 1.71 -13.90
C TRP A 388 17.08 0.91 -14.98
N GLY A 389 15.75 1.02 -15.08
CA GLY A 389 14.97 0.39 -16.13
C GLY A 389 15.38 0.85 -17.53
N LEU A 390 15.59 2.17 -17.72
CA LEU A 390 16.09 2.72 -18.98
C LEU A 390 17.55 2.31 -19.26
N GLY A 391 18.41 2.29 -18.24
CA GLY A 391 19.79 1.81 -18.39
C GLY A 391 19.86 0.34 -18.82
N LEU A 392 19.07 -0.53 -18.18
CA LEU A 392 18.93 -1.93 -18.56
C LEU A 392 18.31 -2.08 -19.95
N MET A 393 17.28 -1.30 -20.28
CA MET A 393 16.66 -1.30 -21.60
C MET A 393 17.65 -0.91 -22.70
N ALA A 394 18.49 0.10 -22.46
CA ALA A 394 19.54 0.48 -23.41
C ALA A 394 20.54 -0.67 -23.64
N LEU A 395 20.95 -1.38 -22.58
CA LEU A 395 21.80 -2.56 -22.70
C LEU A 395 21.11 -3.71 -23.44
N THR A 396 19.84 -3.97 -23.15
CA THR A 396 19.02 -5.00 -23.82
C THR A 396 18.86 -4.69 -25.31
N VAL A 397 18.55 -3.44 -25.66
CA VAL A 397 18.45 -2.96 -27.04
C VAL A 397 19.79 -3.09 -27.77
N ALA A 398 20.89 -2.65 -27.15
CA ALA A 398 22.22 -2.74 -27.74
C ALA A 398 22.62 -4.20 -28.00
N ALA A 399 22.39 -5.09 -27.02
CA ALA A 399 22.66 -6.51 -27.16
C ALA A 399 21.80 -7.17 -28.26
N LEU A 400 20.52 -6.80 -28.36
CA LEU A 400 19.62 -7.27 -29.41
C LEU A 400 20.12 -6.84 -30.79
N LEU A 401 20.36 -5.54 -30.99
CA LEU A 401 20.80 -4.99 -32.28
C LEU A 401 22.14 -5.55 -32.73
N LEU A 402 23.09 -5.71 -31.80
CA LEU A 402 24.38 -6.35 -32.09
C LEU A 402 24.18 -7.78 -32.62
N HIS A 403 23.32 -8.57 -31.98
CA HIS A 403 23.09 -9.96 -32.42
C HIS A 403 22.26 -10.04 -33.71
N VAL A 404 21.36 -9.11 -33.96
CA VAL A 404 20.68 -9.01 -35.27
C VAL A 404 21.71 -8.76 -36.37
N ALA A 405 22.62 -7.80 -36.17
CA ALA A 405 23.66 -7.48 -37.13
C ALA A 405 24.62 -8.66 -37.36
N LEU A 406 25.04 -9.35 -36.29
CA LEU A 406 25.89 -10.55 -36.40
C LEU A 406 25.19 -11.69 -37.16
N ASN A 407 23.91 -11.93 -36.87
CA ASN A 407 23.12 -12.96 -37.56
C ASN A 407 22.92 -12.63 -39.04
N ALA A 408 22.66 -11.35 -39.37
CA ALA A 408 22.50 -10.90 -40.76
C ALA A 408 23.82 -10.98 -41.54
N ALA A 409 24.94 -10.58 -40.91
CA ALA A 409 26.27 -10.70 -41.50
C ALA A 409 26.66 -12.17 -41.75
N ALA A 410 26.38 -13.07 -40.81
CA ALA A 410 26.65 -14.50 -40.95
C ALA A 410 25.81 -15.16 -42.06
N ALA A 411 24.61 -14.62 -42.35
CA ALA A 411 23.74 -15.10 -43.42
C ALA A 411 24.02 -14.45 -44.79
N GLY A 412 25.10 -13.69 -44.94
CA GLY A 412 25.45 -13.04 -46.20
C GLY A 412 24.52 -11.88 -46.58
N GLY A 413 23.84 -11.28 -45.61
CA GLY A 413 22.96 -10.11 -45.84
C GLY A 413 21.54 -10.45 -46.29
N THR A 414 21.08 -11.70 -46.16
CA THR A 414 19.68 -12.05 -46.46
C THR A 414 18.72 -11.39 -45.47
N ASP A 415 17.68 -10.75 -46.00
CA ASP A 415 16.66 -10.08 -45.20
C ASP A 415 15.70 -11.09 -44.54
N ASP A 416 15.85 -11.33 -43.24
CA ASP A 416 14.96 -12.23 -42.50
C ASP A 416 14.63 -11.72 -41.09
N LEU A 417 13.34 -11.64 -40.79
CA LEU A 417 12.83 -11.35 -39.44
C LEU A 417 13.23 -12.44 -38.43
N ARG A 418 13.55 -13.66 -38.87
CA ARG A 418 14.07 -14.72 -37.98
C ARG A 418 15.41 -14.34 -37.34
N HIS A 419 16.21 -13.43 -37.93
CA HIS A 419 17.41 -12.91 -37.28
C HIS A 419 17.11 -12.16 -35.98
N TRP A 420 15.98 -11.44 -35.92
CA TRP A 420 15.48 -10.79 -34.71
C TRP A 420 15.02 -11.78 -33.66
N VAL A 421 14.36 -12.87 -34.09
CA VAL A 421 13.93 -13.94 -33.18
C VAL A 421 15.14 -14.65 -32.57
N ARG A 422 16.16 -15.00 -33.37
CA ARG A 422 17.42 -15.59 -32.87
C ARG A 422 18.16 -14.66 -31.92
N ALA A 423 18.24 -13.37 -32.24
CA ALA A 423 18.82 -12.36 -31.36
C ALA A 423 18.04 -12.25 -30.04
N GLY A 424 16.70 -12.26 -30.11
CA GLY A 424 15.83 -12.27 -28.94
C GLY A 424 16.11 -13.45 -28.02
N MET A 425 16.22 -14.67 -28.56
CA MET A 425 16.56 -15.87 -27.77
C MET A 425 17.94 -15.76 -27.10
N ARG A 426 18.92 -15.12 -27.75
CA ARG A 426 20.23 -14.84 -27.13
C ARG A 426 20.13 -13.84 -25.98
N VAL A 427 19.36 -12.77 -26.16
CA VAL A 427 19.16 -11.79 -25.10
C VAL A 427 18.37 -12.39 -23.93
N VAL A 428 17.42 -13.31 -24.18
CA VAL A 428 16.77 -14.10 -23.13
C VAL A 428 17.80 -14.84 -22.28
N GLU A 429 18.81 -15.49 -22.89
CA GLU A 429 19.88 -16.15 -22.12
C GLU A 429 20.66 -15.15 -21.25
N TYR A 430 21.03 -13.97 -21.75
CA TYR A 430 21.71 -12.94 -20.95
C TYR A 430 20.86 -12.46 -19.77
N LEU A 431 19.57 -12.24 -20.00
CA LEU A 431 18.65 -11.80 -18.95
C LEU A 431 18.43 -12.88 -17.90
N LEU A 432 18.27 -14.14 -18.31
CA LEU A 432 18.18 -15.28 -17.38
C LEU A 432 19.47 -15.46 -16.58
N LEU A 433 20.64 -15.27 -17.18
CA LEU A 433 21.91 -15.24 -16.44
C LEU A 433 21.97 -14.09 -15.45
N GLY A 434 21.48 -12.90 -15.83
CA GLY A 434 21.34 -11.76 -14.92
C GLY A 434 20.45 -12.09 -13.73
N VAL A 435 19.34 -12.81 -13.95
CA VAL A 435 18.45 -13.30 -12.88
C VAL A 435 19.17 -14.32 -11.99
N VAL A 436 19.90 -15.28 -12.56
CA VAL A 436 20.70 -16.26 -11.78
C VAL A 436 21.75 -15.56 -10.93
N LEU A 437 22.50 -14.61 -11.50
CA LEU A 437 23.50 -13.82 -10.79
C LEU A 437 22.86 -13.02 -9.65
N TRP A 438 21.70 -12.39 -9.92
CA TRP A 438 20.94 -11.68 -8.91
C TRP A 438 20.59 -12.59 -7.73
N TRP A 439 20.06 -13.78 -7.98
CA TRP A 439 19.71 -14.74 -6.93
C TRP A 439 20.94 -15.25 -6.17
N GLY A 440 22.08 -15.43 -6.83
CA GLY A 440 23.34 -15.78 -6.17
C GLY A 440 23.78 -14.71 -5.17
N VAL A 441 23.79 -13.44 -5.60
CA VAL A 441 24.14 -12.31 -4.73
C VAL A 441 23.10 -12.11 -3.63
N ALA A 442 21.80 -12.14 -3.98
CA ALA A 442 20.72 -12.01 -3.03
C ALA A 442 20.73 -13.12 -1.98
N GLY A 443 21.08 -14.36 -2.36
CA GLY A 443 21.20 -15.49 -1.43
C GLY A 443 22.25 -15.23 -0.34
N VAL A 444 23.43 -14.75 -0.72
CA VAL A 444 24.50 -14.37 0.24
C VAL A 444 24.04 -13.24 1.14
N LEU A 445 23.41 -12.20 0.58
CA LEU A 445 22.87 -11.08 1.34
C LEU A 445 21.76 -11.53 2.30
N LEU A 446 20.89 -12.46 1.90
CA LEU A 446 19.82 -13.04 2.71
C LEU A 446 20.38 -13.85 3.88
N ILE A 447 21.45 -14.62 3.68
CA ILE A 447 22.14 -15.32 4.78
C ILE A 447 22.69 -14.28 5.77
N GLY A 448 23.43 -13.29 5.26
CA GLY A 448 23.99 -12.22 6.09
C GLY A 448 22.89 -11.48 6.86
N TRP A 449 21.75 -11.23 6.22
CA TRP A 449 20.59 -10.56 6.79
C TRP A 449 19.92 -11.40 7.89
N LEU A 450 19.77 -12.71 7.69
CA LEU A 450 19.27 -13.62 8.72
C LEU A 450 20.19 -13.65 9.94
N ILE A 451 21.50 -13.80 9.72
CA ILE A 451 22.50 -13.81 10.80
C ILE A 451 22.50 -12.46 11.53
N ALA A 452 22.49 -11.35 10.81
CA ALA A 452 22.41 -10.01 11.38
C ALA A 452 21.17 -9.88 12.27
N GLY A 453 20.00 -10.33 11.80
CA GLY A 453 18.77 -10.33 12.59
C GLY A 453 18.83 -11.24 13.83
N GLN A 454 19.61 -12.33 13.79
CA GLN A 454 19.78 -13.18 14.98
C GLN A 454 20.75 -12.59 16.01
N THR A 455 21.73 -11.80 15.57
CA THR A 455 22.80 -11.27 16.43
C THR A 455 22.45 -9.97 17.14
N VAL A 456 21.32 -9.33 16.83
CA VAL A 456 20.86 -8.13 17.54
C VAL A 456 20.68 -8.43 19.04
N PRO A 457 21.36 -7.69 19.95
CA PRO A 457 21.28 -7.89 21.40
C PRO A 457 19.96 -7.36 21.97
N ASP A 458 19.57 -7.84 23.16
CA ASP A 458 18.42 -7.38 23.95
C ASP A 458 17.15 -7.20 23.12
N ARG A 459 16.60 -8.33 22.68
CA ARG A 459 15.35 -8.36 21.94
C ARG A 459 14.18 -8.09 22.86
N ASP A 460 13.94 -6.83 23.20
CA ASP A 460 12.65 -6.41 23.72
C ASP A 460 11.52 -6.79 22.72
N ALA A 461 10.27 -6.68 23.14
CA ALA A 461 9.14 -7.05 22.28
C ALA A 461 9.11 -6.23 20.98
N ALA A 462 9.49 -4.94 21.04
CA ALA A 462 9.52 -4.03 19.90
C ALA A 462 10.58 -4.40 18.85
N ALA A 463 11.77 -4.81 19.28
CA ALA A 463 12.84 -5.28 18.41
C ALA A 463 12.43 -6.58 17.69
N ARG A 464 11.84 -7.55 18.41
CA ARG A 464 11.35 -8.80 17.80
C ARG A 464 10.28 -8.53 16.74
N ALA A 465 9.31 -7.68 17.09
CA ALA A 465 8.24 -7.27 16.20
C ALA A 465 8.78 -6.58 14.93
N SER A 466 9.75 -5.67 15.07
CA SER A 466 10.35 -4.95 13.93
C SER A 466 11.12 -5.90 13.00
N ILE A 467 11.90 -6.84 13.55
CA ILE A 467 12.60 -7.87 12.77
C ILE A 467 11.62 -8.81 12.06
N ALA A 468 10.57 -9.26 12.77
CA ALA A 468 9.54 -10.11 12.18
C ALA A 468 8.77 -9.40 11.06
N THR A 469 8.49 -8.11 11.22
CA THR A 469 7.84 -7.28 10.20
C THR A 469 8.74 -7.07 8.99
N GLY A 470 10.04 -6.83 9.19
CA GLY A 470 11.03 -6.78 8.10
C GLY A 470 11.12 -8.09 7.32
N ARG A 471 11.09 -9.22 8.03
CA ARG A 471 11.08 -10.57 7.43
C ARG A 471 9.83 -10.84 6.62
N LEU A 472 8.66 -10.61 7.24
CA LEU A 472 7.37 -10.81 6.60
C LEU A 472 7.24 -9.93 5.35
N GLY A 473 7.55 -8.64 5.49
CA GLY A 473 7.43 -7.66 4.42
C GLY A 473 8.25 -8.03 3.19
N LEU A 474 9.56 -8.27 3.36
CA LEU A 474 10.43 -8.65 2.25
C LEU A 474 10.05 -10.01 1.64
N PHE A 475 9.82 -11.02 2.47
CA PHE A 475 9.58 -12.37 1.99
C PHE A 475 8.26 -12.50 1.24
N VAL A 476 7.16 -11.95 1.79
CA VAL A 476 5.84 -11.94 1.12
C VAL A 476 5.90 -11.16 -0.19
N SER A 477 6.65 -10.06 -0.22
CA SER A 477 6.82 -9.26 -1.44
C SER A 477 7.55 -10.01 -2.55
N VAL A 478 8.71 -10.58 -2.26
CA VAL A 478 9.49 -11.36 -3.25
C VAL A 478 8.70 -12.59 -3.71
N ALA A 479 8.06 -13.28 -2.77
CA ALA A 479 7.14 -14.39 -3.02
C ALA A 479 6.02 -14.03 -4.00
N ALA A 480 5.25 -13.00 -3.67
CA ALA A 480 4.14 -12.54 -4.49
C ALA A 480 4.61 -12.09 -5.88
N PHE A 481 5.74 -11.39 -5.95
CA PHE A 481 6.35 -10.97 -7.22
C PHE A 481 6.71 -12.18 -8.10
N VAL A 482 7.36 -13.20 -7.54
CA VAL A 482 7.71 -14.42 -8.28
C VAL A 482 6.46 -15.16 -8.74
N ALA A 483 5.46 -15.32 -7.87
CA ALA A 483 4.20 -15.98 -8.20
C ALA A 483 3.44 -15.25 -9.33
N LEU A 484 3.30 -13.92 -9.24
CA LEU A 484 2.68 -13.11 -10.28
C LEU A 484 3.47 -13.18 -11.60
N SER A 485 4.79 -13.15 -11.52
CA SER A 485 5.65 -13.31 -12.70
C SER A 485 5.45 -14.67 -13.36
N MET A 486 5.34 -15.75 -12.58
CA MET A 486 5.08 -17.10 -13.10
C MET A 486 3.73 -17.19 -13.81
N VAL A 487 2.67 -16.60 -13.25
CA VAL A 487 1.35 -16.53 -13.92
C VAL A 487 1.45 -15.78 -15.23
N PHE A 488 2.10 -14.62 -15.20
CA PHE A 488 2.27 -13.80 -16.38
C PHE A 488 2.98 -14.58 -17.50
N TRP A 489 4.06 -15.28 -17.15
CA TRP A 489 4.79 -16.13 -18.08
C TRP A 489 4.00 -17.36 -18.53
N ALA A 490 3.18 -17.96 -17.68
CA ALA A 490 2.31 -19.08 -18.07
C ALA A 490 1.38 -18.70 -19.23
N VAL A 491 0.85 -17.47 -19.20
CA VAL A 491 -0.01 -16.92 -20.25
C VAL A 491 0.82 -16.58 -21.50
N LEU A 492 2.00 -15.98 -21.32
CA LEU A 492 2.81 -15.47 -22.43
C LEU A 492 3.58 -16.56 -23.19
N THR A 493 3.99 -17.65 -22.50
CA THR A 493 4.88 -18.68 -23.05
C THR A 493 4.35 -19.28 -24.35
N ASN A 494 3.06 -19.59 -24.44
CA ASN A 494 2.47 -20.15 -25.67
C ASN A 494 2.66 -19.22 -26.88
N ILE A 495 2.52 -17.90 -26.67
CA ILE A 495 2.66 -16.90 -27.74
C ILE A 495 4.14 -16.75 -28.13
N VAL A 496 5.04 -16.80 -27.15
CA VAL A 496 6.49 -16.70 -27.35
C VAL A 496 7.05 -17.94 -28.06
N GLU A 497 6.62 -19.13 -27.69
CA GLU A 497 6.93 -20.39 -28.39
C GLU A 497 6.36 -20.36 -29.82
N LEU A 498 5.13 -19.87 -29.96
CA LEU A 498 4.55 -19.59 -31.27
C LEU A 498 5.25 -18.43 -31.99
N GLY A 499 6.16 -17.67 -31.39
CA GLY A 499 7.06 -16.77 -32.12
C GLY A 499 8.31 -17.51 -32.63
N ALA A 500 8.83 -18.44 -31.83
CA ALA A 500 10.11 -19.11 -32.06
C ALA A 500 10.05 -20.42 -32.87
N LYS A 501 8.86 -21.01 -33.08
CA LYS A 501 8.69 -22.21 -33.94
C LYS A 501 9.39 -22.05 -35.29
N ASN A 502 10.11 -23.10 -35.70
CA ASN A 502 10.88 -23.19 -36.94
C ASN A 502 12.06 -22.20 -37.06
N VAL A 503 12.51 -21.64 -35.93
CA VAL A 503 13.75 -20.87 -35.86
C VAL A 503 14.80 -21.71 -35.14
N ASP A 504 15.85 -22.07 -35.85
CA ASP A 504 16.98 -22.80 -35.28
C ASP A 504 17.73 -21.96 -34.24
N TYR A 505 18.26 -22.63 -33.21
CA TYR A 505 18.97 -21.95 -32.14
C TYR A 505 20.09 -22.78 -31.49
N ALA A 506 21.25 -22.14 -31.34
CA ALA A 506 22.39 -22.67 -30.61
C ALA A 506 22.61 -21.86 -29.30
N PRO A 507 22.23 -22.41 -28.13
CA PRO A 507 22.42 -21.76 -26.83
C PRO A 507 23.91 -21.65 -26.49
N PHE A 508 24.30 -20.53 -25.86
CA PHE A 508 25.69 -20.33 -25.44
C PHE A 508 25.93 -20.82 -24.01
N TRP A 509 24.89 -20.78 -23.17
CA TRP A 509 24.98 -21.17 -21.77
C TRP A 509 24.02 -22.30 -21.44
N PHE A 510 22.72 -22.08 -21.70
CA PHE A 510 21.65 -22.92 -21.21
C PHE A 510 21.43 -24.16 -22.08
N GLY A 511 22.31 -25.15 -21.93
CA GLY A 511 22.38 -26.32 -22.82
C GLY A 511 23.50 -26.18 -23.85
N LYS A 512 24.60 -25.54 -23.46
CA LYS A 512 25.81 -25.40 -24.27
C LYS A 512 26.18 -26.74 -24.93
N GLY A 513 26.36 -26.73 -26.25
CA GLY A 513 26.68 -27.91 -27.05
C GLY A 513 25.46 -28.66 -27.62
N ILE A 514 24.23 -28.25 -27.27
CA ILE A 514 22.99 -28.82 -27.83
C ILE A 514 22.48 -27.87 -28.91
N TYR A 515 22.29 -28.36 -30.14
CA TYR A 515 21.63 -27.61 -31.21
C TYR A 515 20.12 -27.88 -31.20
N TRP A 516 19.32 -26.81 -31.19
CA TRP A 516 17.86 -26.91 -31.24
C TRP A 516 17.39 -26.57 -32.64
N ALA A 517 16.87 -27.57 -33.36
CA ALA A 517 16.26 -27.35 -34.68
C ALA A 517 14.99 -26.48 -34.60
N ASP A 518 14.34 -26.44 -33.43
CA ASP A 518 13.20 -25.58 -33.15
C ASP A 518 13.41 -24.82 -31.83
N GLY A 519 13.53 -23.50 -31.94
CA GLY A 519 13.69 -22.56 -30.82
C GLY A 519 12.49 -22.55 -29.87
N ALA A 520 11.29 -22.97 -30.30
CA ALA A 520 10.16 -23.15 -29.40
C ALA A 520 10.48 -24.17 -28.30
N ASN A 521 11.14 -25.28 -28.64
CA ASN A 521 11.53 -26.32 -27.68
C ASN A 521 12.58 -25.82 -26.68
N PHE A 522 13.50 -24.96 -27.14
CA PHE A 522 14.46 -24.31 -26.25
C PHE A 522 13.76 -23.42 -25.22
N LEU A 523 12.84 -22.54 -25.67
CA LEU A 523 12.10 -21.63 -24.80
C LEU A 523 11.17 -22.37 -23.85
N HIS A 524 10.49 -23.41 -24.32
CA HIS A 524 9.69 -24.31 -23.48
C HIS A 524 10.54 -24.93 -22.37
N SER A 525 11.70 -25.50 -22.74
CA SER A 525 12.64 -26.08 -21.79
C SER A 525 13.14 -25.05 -20.76
N ARG A 526 13.34 -23.79 -21.14
CA ARG A 526 13.71 -22.72 -20.21
C ARG A 526 12.58 -22.40 -19.25
N TYR A 527 11.35 -22.21 -19.77
CA TYR A 527 10.18 -21.94 -18.94
C TYR A 527 9.94 -23.04 -17.90
N GLU A 528 9.99 -24.32 -18.32
CA GLU A 528 9.78 -25.44 -17.40
C GLU A 528 10.84 -25.52 -16.30
N LYS A 529 12.13 -25.40 -16.66
CA LYS A 529 13.24 -25.47 -15.70
C LYS A 529 13.28 -24.28 -14.76
N SER A 530 12.95 -23.08 -15.23
CA SER A 530 12.82 -21.91 -14.39
C SER A 530 11.65 -22.06 -13.40
N THR A 531 10.50 -22.54 -13.88
CA THR A 531 9.32 -22.80 -13.03
C THR A 531 9.60 -23.85 -11.96
N GLN A 532 10.34 -24.92 -12.29
CA GLN A 532 10.77 -25.96 -11.36
C GLN A 532 11.59 -25.41 -10.19
N ALA A 533 12.56 -24.56 -10.49
CA ALA A 533 13.45 -23.98 -9.49
C ALA A 533 12.69 -23.09 -8.50
N PHE A 534 11.73 -22.30 -8.98
CA PHE A 534 10.96 -21.38 -8.14
C PHE A 534 9.76 -22.02 -7.45
N ALA A 535 9.27 -23.18 -7.91
CA ALA A 535 8.13 -23.85 -7.29
C ALA A 535 8.40 -24.27 -5.83
N LEU A 536 9.65 -24.57 -5.46
CA LEU A 536 10.03 -24.84 -4.07
C LEU A 536 9.91 -23.59 -3.19
N THR A 537 10.43 -22.46 -3.68
CA THR A 537 10.29 -21.16 -3.02
C THR A 537 8.81 -20.78 -2.89
N ALA A 538 8.02 -20.96 -3.94
CA ALA A 538 6.59 -20.70 -3.94
C ALA A 538 5.81 -21.66 -3.00
N GLY A 539 6.23 -22.91 -2.83
CA GLY A 539 5.66 -23.83 -1.83
C GLY A 539 5.74 -23.29 -0.39
N LEU A 540 6.81 -22.56 -0.07
CA LEU A 540 6.98 -21.93 1.23
C LEU A 540 6.02 -20.74 1.40
N THR A 541 5.73 -20.02 0.32
CA THR A 541 4.70 -18.95 0.30
C THR A 541 3.29 -19.53 0.48
N LEU A 542 3.02 -20.69 -0.14
CA LEU A 542 1.79 -21.44 0.09
C LEU A 542 1.69 -21.96 1.54
N SER A 543 2.82 -22.28 2.18
CA SER A 543 2.84 -22.66 3.60
C SER A 543 2.47 -21.49 4.51
N LEU A 544 2.93 -20.28 4.20
CA LEU A 544 2.47 -19.07 4.89
C LEU A 544 1.00 -18.78 4.65
N LEU A 545 0.54 -18.89 3.42
CA LEU A 545 -0.88 -18.73 3.10
C LEU A 545 -1.74 -19.77 3.83
N ALA A 546 -1.33 -21.04 3.83
CA ALA A 546 -2.00 -22.11 4.55
C ALA A 546 -2.05 -21.86 6.05
N TYR A 547 -0.95 -21.35 6.64
CA TYR A 547 -0.91 -20.94 8.04
C TYR A 547 -1.92 -19.83 8.33
N LEU A 548 -1.93 -18.76 7.52
CA LEU A 548 -2.86 -17.65 7.67
C LEU A 548 -4.32 -18.13 7.52
N VAL A 549 -4.60 -18.96 6.51
CA VAL A 549 -5.92 -19.58 6.33
C VAL A 549 -6.31 -20.39 7.56
N ALA A 550 -5.44 -21.26 8.09
CA ALA A 550 -5.74 -22.05 9.27
C ALA A 550 -6.03 -21.19 10.52
N VAL A 551 -5.32 -20.07 10.68
CA VAL A 551 -5.56 -19.13 11.78
C VAL A 551 -6.87 -18.35 11.58
N LEU A 552 -7.15 -17.90 10.35
CA LEU A 552 -8.27 -17.00 10.04
C LEU A 552 -9.59 -17.72 9.77
N VAL A 553 -9.59 -18.99 9.33
CA VAL A 553 -10.79 -19.74 8.92
C VAL A 553 -11.93 -19.67 9.96
N PRO A 554 -11.71 -19.91 11.26
CA PRO A 554 -12.78 -19.79 12.25
C PRO A 554 -13.39 -18.39 12.32
N SER A 555 -12.56 -17.35 12.12
CA SER A 555 -13.00 -15.95 12.10
C SER A 555 -13.72 -15.60 10.80
N LEU A 556 -13.29 -16.16 9.66
CA LEU A 556 -13.99 -16.03 8.38
C LEU A 556 -15.35 -16.72 8.39
N PHE A 557 -15.50 -17.83 9.12
CA PHE A 557 -16.81 -18.43 9.36
C PHE A 557 -17.70 -17.54 10.22
N ALA A 558 -17.13 -16.90 11.25
CA ALA A 558 -17.85 -15.90 12.04
C ALA A 558 -18.28 -14.68 11.19
N GLU A 559 -17.53 -14.30 10.15
CA GLU A 559 -17.96 -13.26 9.18
C GLU A 559 -19.19 -13.66 8.37
N VAL A 560 -19.44 -14.95 8.15
CA VAL A 560 -20.65 -15.44 7.48
C VAL A 560 -21.75 -15.74 8.51
N LYS A 561 -21.59 -15.26 9.75
CA LYS A 561 -22.47 -15.54 10.91
C LYS A 561 -22.62 -17.04 11.22
N VAL A 562 -21.64 -17.85 10.80
CA VAL A 562 -21.51 -19.28 11.13
C VAL A 562 -20.45 -19.44 12.21
N ALA A 563 -20.83 -19.29 13.49
CA ALA A 563 -19.85 -19.35 14.58
C ALA A 563 -19.70 -20.78 15.15
N PHE A 564 -18.46 -21.29 15.19
CA PHE A 564 -18.12 -22.55 15.86
C PHE A 564 -17.50 -22.30 17.24
N GLY A 565 -17.90 -23.08 18.25
CA GLY A 565 -17.32 -23.02 19.59
C GLY A 565 -17.74 -21.79 20.43
N THR A 566 -17.06 -21.56 21.55
CA THR A 566 -17.34 -20.41 22.45
C THR A 566 -16.54 -19.17 22.06
N SER A 567 -16.96 -17.99 22.54
CA SER A 567 -16.22 -16.72 22.38
C SER A 567 -14.77 -16.88 22.84
N GLU A 568 -14.56 -17.48 24.00
CA GLU A 568 -13.23 -17.79 24.54
C GLU A 568 -12.39 -18.66 23.61
N ARG A 569 -12.95 -19.78 23.09
CA ARG A 569 -12.19 -20.67 22.20
C ARG A 569 -11.79 -19.97 20.90
N LEU A 570 -12.70 -19.20 20.31
CA LEU A 570 -12.42 -18.44 19.09
C LEU A 570 -11.33 -17.38 19.35
N GLY A 571 -11.46 -16.61 20.42
CA GLY A 571 -10.51 -15.58 20.79
C GLY A 571 -9.12 -16.12 21.15
N HIS A 572 -9.04 -17.25 21.85
CA HIS A 572 -7.78 -17.92 22.17
C HIS A 572 -7.14 -18.60 20.95
N TRP A 573 -7.92 -19.18 20.04
CA TRP A 573 -7.41 -19.75 18.78
C TRP A 573 -6.69 -18.68 17.96
N LEU A 574 -7.39 -17.57 17.72
CA LEU A 574 -6.86 -16.45 16.96
C LEU A 574 -5.65 -15.82 17.66
N GLY A 575 -5.72 -15.62 18.98
CA GLY A 575 -4.61 -15.12 19.78
C GLY A 575 -3.38 -16.05 19.76
N ALA A 576 -3.58 -17.37 19.81
CA ALA A 576 -2.50 -18.35 19.68
C ALA A 576 -1.87 -18.33 18.28
N GLY A 577 -2.69 -18.10 17.25
CA GLY A 577 -2.23 -17.84 15.88
C GLY A 577 -1.27 -16.66 15.84
N TYR A 578 -1.69 -15.47 16.26
CA TYR A 578 -0.82 -14.29 16.24
C TYR A 578 0.47 -14.44 17.04
N ARG A 579 0.41 -15.05 18.24
CA ARG A 579 1.62 -15.28 19.04
C ARG A 579 2.64 -16.19 18.36
N ARG A 580 2.18 -17.13 17.53
CA ARG A 580 3.04 -18.06 16.79
C ARG A 580 3.48 -17.52 15.43
N LEU A 581 2.84 -16.47 14.92
CA LEU A 581 3.10 -15.92 13.58
C LEU A 581 4.58 -15.50 13.42
N ASP A 582 5.14 -14.75 14.37
CA ASP A 582 6.53 -14.27 14.26
C ASP A 582 7.55 -15.41 14.27
N PHE A 583 7.29 -16.44 15.07
CA PHE A 583 8.09 -17.67 15.09
C PHE A 583 7.96 -18.43 13.77
N PHE A 584 6.73 -18.60 13.27
CA PHE A 584 6.46 -19.29 12.02
C PHE A 584 7.11 -18.58 10.83
N VAL A 585 6.98 -17.25 10.74
CA VAL A 585 7.64 -16.43 9.71
C VAL A 585 9.15 -16.58 9.80
N THR A 586 9.72 -16.56 11.01
CA THR A 586 11.16 -16.75 11.21
C THR A 586 11.63 -18.14 10.76
N LEU A 587 10.91 -19.20 11.13
CA LEU A 587 11.20 -20.57 10.72
C LEU A 587 11.13 -20.71 9.21
N LEU A 588 10.04 -20.23 8.61
CA LEU A 588 9.79 -20.31 7.18
C LEU A 588 10.83 -19.56 6.37
N THR A 589 11.14 -18.31 6.75
CA THR A 589 12.16 -17.50 6.07
C THR A 589 13.54 -18.14 6.19
N SER A 590 13.89 -18.67 7.37
CA SER A 590 15.17 -19.36 7.57
C SER A 590 15.27 -20.62 6.70
N ALA A 591 14.24 -21.47 6.72
CA ALA A 591 14.18 -22.66 5.87
C ALA A 591 14.27 -22.29 4.38
N SER A 592 13.59 -21.22 3.96
CA SER A 592 13.60 -20.75 2.57
C SER A 592 14.98 -20.33 2.10
N VAL A 593 15.70 -19.56 2.91
CA VAL A 593 17.06 -19.13 2.56
C VAL A 593 18.00 -20.32 2.51
N LEU A 594 17.91 -21.25 3.47
CA LEU A 594 18.74 -22.47 3.49
C LEU A 594 18.49 -23.34 2.26
N VAL A 595 17.24 -23.61 1.92
CA VAL A 595 16.86 -24.40 0.73
C VAL A 595 17.33 -23.69 -0.54
N ALA A 596 17.12 -22.38 -0.67
CA ALA A 596 17.56 -21.62 -1.83
C ALA A 596 19.09 -21.68 -2.01
N CYS A 597 19.85 -21.58 -0.92
CA CYS A 597 21.30 -21.65 -0.96
C CYS A 597 21.80 -23.07 -1.28
N ALA A 598 21.16 -24.10 -0.73
CA ALA A 598 21.48 -25.49 -1.05
C ALA A 598 21.21 -25.78 -2.54
N VAL A 599 20.06 -25.37 -3.07
CA VAL A 599 19.74 -25.51 -4.50
C VAL A 599 20.74 -24.75 -5.37
N ALA A 600 21.08 -23.50 -5.02
CA ALA A 600 22.06 -22.70 -5.75
C ALA A 600 23.44 -23.38 -5.78
N LEU A 601 23.92 -23.89 -4.63
CA LEU A 601 25.18 -24.61 -4.54
C LEU A 601 25.16 -25.88 -5.41
N LEU A 602 24.09 -26.67 -5.35
CA LEU A 602 23.96 -27.89 -6.17
C LEU A 602 23.97 -27.57 -7.67
N LEU A 603 23.30 -26.49 -8.09
CA LEU A 603 23.32 -26.05 -9.49
C LEU A 603 24.72 -25.62 -9.94
N VAL A 604 25.48 -24.93 -9.09
CA VAL A 604 26.87 -24.54 -9.37
C VAL A 604 27.78 -25.77 -9.46
N LEU A 605 27.69 -26.70 -8.49
CA LEU A 605 28.48 -27.93 -8.48
C LEU A 605 28.22 -28.78 -9.74
N LYS A 606 26.95 -28.92 -10.12
CA LYS A 606 26.55 -29.60 -11.36
C LYS A 606 27.14 -28.92 -12.60
N GLN A 607 27.14 -27.58 -12.66
CA GLN A 607 27.71 -26.83 -13.77
C GLN A 607 29.24 -26.98 -13.86
N CYS A 608 29.90 -27.15 -12.71
CA CYS A 608 31.34 -27.43 -12.62
C CYS A 608 31.70 -28.90 -12.89
N GLY A 609 30.73 -29.77 -13.20
CA GLY A 609 30.95 -31.19 -13.44
C GLY A 609 31.30 -31.98 -12.17
N VAL A 610 31.04 -31.43 -10.98
CA VAL A 610 31.29 -32.09 -9.70
C VAL A 610 30.07 -32.96 -9.37
N SER A 611 30.24 -34.29 -9.40
CA SER A 611 29.21 -35.21 -8.93
C SER A 611 29.18 -35.20 -7.40
N VAL A 612 28.04 -34.83 -6.84
CA VAL A 612 27.80 -34.87 -5.40
C VAL A 612 27.05 -36.17 -5.15
N GLY A 613 27.75 -37.25 -4.80
CA GLY A 613 27.29 -38.66 -4.92
C GLY A 613 25.86 -39.02 -4.48
N GLY A 614 25.45 -40.25 -4.82
CA GLY A 614 24.05 -40.70 -5.00
C GLY A 614 22.94 -40.21 -4.06
N ARG A 615 23.16 -40.04 -2.75
CA ARG A 615 22.11 -39.56 -1.83
C ARG A 615 21.63 -38.14 -2.14
N ILE A 616 22.50 -37.29 -2.70
CA ILE A 616 22.15 -35.91 -3.06
C ILE A 616 21.45 -35.89 -4.42
N ASP A 617 21.86 -36.75 -5.36
CA ASP A 617 21.17 -36.94 -6.63
C ASP A 617 19.74 -37.46 -6.41
N ASP A 618 19.55 -38.43 -5.50
CA ASP A 618 18.23 -38.95 -5.10
C ASP A 618 17.35 -37.84 -4.48
N ALA A 619 17.93 -36.99 -3.63
CA ALA A 619 17.22 -35.86 -3.05
C ALA A 619 16.82 -34.82 -4.12
N VAL A 620 17.69 -34.53 -5.09
CA VAL A 620 17.40 -33.63 -6.22
C VAL A 620 16.27 -34.19 -7.09
N ILE A 621 16.27 -35.50 -7.36
CA ILE A 621 15.20 -36.17 -8.12
C ILE A 621 13.87 -36.09 -7.37
N TRP A 622 13.86 -36.40 -6.08
CA TRP A 622 12.64 -36.33 -5.26
C TRP A 622 12.07 -34.90 -5.17
N VAL A 623 12.94 -33.91 -4.95
CA VAL A 623 12.59 -32.49 -4.91
C VAL A 623 12.06 -32.01 -6.27
N SER A 624 12.67 -32.44 -7.37
CA SER A 624 12.20 -32.15 -8.73
C SER A 624 10.83 -32.79 -8.99
N ALA A 625 10.60 -34.02 -8.53
CA ALA A 625 9.31 -34.71 -8.66
C ALA A 625 8.22 -33.98 -7.87
N LEU A 626 8.44 -33.64 -6.60
CA LEU A 626 7.50 -32.88 -5.77
C LEU A 626 7.19 -31.50 -6.38
N SER A 627 8.22 -30.82 -6.91
CA SER A 627 8.08 -29.56 -7.63
C SER A 627 7.16 -29.70 -8.85
N GLN A 628 7.33 -30.75 -9.65
CA GLN A 628 6.54 -30.99 -10.87
C GLN A 628 5.12 -31.46 -10.63
N THR A 629 4.92 -32.46 -9.77
CA THR A 629 3.63 -33.15 -9.65
C THR A 629 2.71 -32.52 -8.60
N GLY A 630 3.27 -31.90 -7.55
CA GLY A 630 2.50 -31.29 -6.47
C GLY A 630 2.48 -29.77 -6.51
N LEU A 631 3.65 -29.14 -6.44
CA LEU A 631 3.76 -27.70 -6.22
C LEU A 631 3.36 -26.88 -7.45
N LYS A 632 3.86 -27.22 -8.64
CA LYS A 632 3.58 -26.48 -9.89
C LYS A 632 2.07 -26.33 -10.15
N PRO A 633 1.23 -27.38 -10.12
CA PRO A 633 -0.23 -27.24 -10.30
C PRO A 633 -0.92 -26.41 -9.21
N LEU A 634 -0.50 -26.56 -7.94
CA LEU A 634 -1.06 -25.78 -6.84
C LEU A 634 -0.75 -24.29 -6.98
N ILE A 635 0.48 -23.95 -7.36
CA ILE A 635 0.90 -22.57 -7.58
C ILE A 635 0.13 -21.97 -8.76
N PHE A 636 0.01 -22.68 -9.88
CA PHE A 636 -0.78 -22.19 -11.01
C PHE A 636 -2.24 -21.98 -10.63
N THR A 637 -2.84 -22.93 -9.91
CA THR A 637 -4.23 -22.78 -9.43
C THR A 637 -4.36 -21.57 -8.51
N ALA A 638 -3.51 -21.44 -7.49
CA ALA A 638 -3.57 -20.35 -6.52
C ALA A 638 -3.31 -18.98 -7.17
N ALA A 639 -2.33 -18.90 -8.05
CA ALA A 639 -1.93 -17.65 -8.68
C ALA A 639 -2.88 -17.25 -9.83
N THR A 640 -3.46 -18.23 -10.56
CA THR A 640 -4.57 -18.00 -11.51
C THR A 640 -5.83 -17.58 -10.77
N LEU A 641 -6.16 -18.20 -9.64
CA LEU A 641 -7.28 -17.78 -8.79
C LEU A 641 -7.05 -16.36 -8.29
N THR A 642 -5.85 -16.01 -7.83
CA THR A 642 -5.50 -14.65 -7.39
C THR A 642 -5.61 -13.63 -8.53
N ALA A 643 -5.11 -13.96 -9.73
CA ALA A 643 -5.21 -13.11 -10.91
C ALA A 643 -6.66 -12.95 -11.37
N ALA A 644 -7.44 -14.04 -11.39
CA ALA A 644 -8.86 -14.03 -11.70
C ALA A 644 -9.63 -13.19 -10.68
N VAL A 645 -9.35 -13.33 -9.38
CA VAL A 645 -9.94 -12.53 -8.31
C VAL A 645 -9.63 -11.05 -8.47
N SER A 646 -8.41 -10.72 -8.87
CA SER A 646 -7.97 -9.34 -9.10
C SER A 646 -8.60 -8.73 -10.37
N LEU A 647 -8.72 -9.49 -11.45
CA LEU A 647 -9.29 -9.05 -12.73
C LEU A 647 -10.83 -9.02 -12.71
N LEU A 648 -11.46 -9.92 -11.96
CA LEU A 648 -12.90 -10.06 -11.79
C LEU A 648 -13.39 -9.48 -10.46
N GLY A 649 -12.70 -8.47 -9.90
CA GLY A 649 -13.03 -7.89 -8.59
C GLY A 649 -14.49 -7.44 -8.46
N GLY A 650 -15.16 -7.10 -9.57
CA GLY A 650 -16.60 -6.84 -9.61
C GLY A 650 -17.50 -8.08 -9.49
N PHE A 651 -17.08 -9.25 -10.00
CA PHE A 651 -17.82 -10.50 -9.90
C PHE A 651 -17.63 -11.19 -8.53
N LEU A 652 -16.41 -11.19 -7.98
CA LEU A 652 -16.15 -11.77 -6.66
C LEU A 652 -16.78 -10.99 -5.51
N SER A 653 -16.91 -9.66 -5.67
CA SER A 653 -17.68 -8.82 -4.74
C SER A 653 -19.13 -9.30 -4.54
N ARG A 654 -19.66 -10.03 -5.53
CA ARG A 654 -21.02 -10.58 -5.48
C ARG A 654 -21.07 -12.04 -5.01
N THR A 655 -20.00 -12.82 -5.20
CA THR A 655 -20.03 -14.27 -4.96
C THR A 655 -19.41 -14.71 -3.65
N VAL A 656 -18.34 -14.09 -3.15
CA VAL A 656 -17.74 -14.43 -1.84
C VAL A 656 -17.11 -13.18 -1.16
N PRO A 657 -17.92 -12.31 -0.51
CA PRO A 657 -17.42 -11.13 0.21
C PRO A 657 -16.34 -11.47 1.26
N GLY A 658 -16.45 -12.66 1.87
CA GLY A 658 -15.54 -13.25 2.86
C GLY A 658 -14.03 -13.14 2.56
N LEU A 659 -13.63 -13.37 1.30
CA LEU A 659 -12.22 -13.52 0.90
C LEU A 659 -11.54 -12.19 0.56
N ARG A 660 -12.30 -11.13 0.28
CA ARG A 660 -11.79 -9.80 -0.11
C ARG A 660 -11.29 -9.01 1.11
N MET A 661 -11.90 -9.26 2.27
CA MET A 661 -11.73 -8.40 3.45
C MET A 661 -10.29 -8.31 3.99
N PRO A 662 -9.52 -9.41 4.14
CA PRO A 662 -8.13 -9.30 4.60
C PRO A 662 -7.22 -8.52 3.63
N LEU A 663 -7.53 -8.59 2.33
CA LEU A 663 -6.81 -7.83 1.32
C LEU A 663 -7.14 -6.34 1.42
N ASP A 664 -8.41 -5.97 1.56
CA ASP A 664 -8.82 -4.57 1.70
C ASP A 664 -8.24 -3.92 2.98
N VAL A 665 -8.14 -4.66 4.09
CA VAL A 665 -7.44 -4.19 5.30
C VAL A 665 -5.96 -3.94 5.03
N ALA A 666 -5.28 -4.83 4.31
CA ALA A 666 -3.88 -4.62 3.92
C ALA A 666 -3.71 -3.41 2.98
N LEU A 667 -4.67 -3.18 2.07
CA LEU A 667 -4.71 -2.02 1.19
C LEU A 667 -4.87 -0.71 1.98
N ASP A 668 -5.76 -0.69 2.96
CA ASP A 668 -6.01 0.50 3.77
C ASP A 668 -4.80 0.84 4.66
N VAL A 669 -4.13 -0.17 5.22
CA VAL A 669 -2.87 0.00 5.95
C VAL A 669 -1.79 0.56 5.04
N ASP A 670 -1.57 -0.01 3.85
CA ASP A 670 -0.61 0.56 2.89
C ASP A 670 -0.98 2.00 2.51
N GLY A 671 -2.26 2.25 2.19
CA GLY A 671 -2.79 3.57 1.85
C GLY A 671 -2.52 4.61 2.93
N HIS A 672 -2.62 4.22 4.20
CA HIS A 672 -2.37 5.08 5.36
C HIS A 672 -0.89 5.48 5.53
N PHE A 673 0.04 4.60 5.17
CA PHE A 673 1.49 4.87 5.16
C PHE A 673 2.01 5.39 3.82
N ARG A 674 1.14 5.52 2.81
CA ARG A 674 1.54 5.81 1.45
C ARG A 674 1.98 7.26 1.29
N GLU A 675 3.15 7.47 0.68
CA GLU A 675 3.69 8.81 0.38
C GLU A 675 3.39 9.29 -1.05
N PHE A 676 2.74 8.45 -1.85
CA PHE A 676 2.58 8.64 -3.29
C PHE A 676 1.15 8.31 -3.76
N PRO A 677 0.69 8.91 -4.88
CA PRO A 677 1.34 10.00 -5.62
C PRO A 677 1.40 11.28 -4.77
N ARG A 678 2.48 12.06 -4.88
CA ARG A 678 2.76 13.19 -3.95
C ARG A 678 1.67 14.26 -3.91
N ARG A 679 0.92 14.44 -5.00
CA ARG A 679 -0.21 15.38 -5.11
C ARG A 679 -1.51 14.88 -4.47
N ALA A 680 -1.61 13.59 -4.20
CA ALA A 680 -2.80 12.97 -3.65
C ALA A 680 -2.42 11.92 -2.59
N ILE A 681 -1.59 12.34 -1.63
CA ILE A 681 -1.22 11.51 -0.47
C ILE A 681 -2.51 11.18 0.30
N PRO A 682 -2.91 9.90 0.42
CA PRO A 682 -4.22 9.54 0.97
C PRO A 682 -4.46 10.11 2.37
N ARG A 683 -3.51 9.89 3.29
CA ARG A 683 -3.63 10.37 4.67
C ARG A 683 -3.74 11.90 4.79
N ALA A 684 -3.01 12.66 3.97
CA ALA A 684 -3.08 14.12 3.97
C ALA A 684 -4.47 14.62 3.54
N ARG A 685 -5.06 13.99 2.51
CA ARG A 685 -6.41 14.31 2.03
C ARG A 685 -7.48 13.92 3.05
N ILE A 686 -7.36 12.72 3.64
CA ILE A 686 -8.26 12.22 4.69
C ILE A 686 -8.24 13.19 5.90
N PHE A 687 -7.05 13.61 6.35
CA PHE A 687 -6.91 14.56 7.46
C PHE A 687 -7.52 15.92 7.12
N SER A 688 -7.25 16.45 5.94
CA SER A 688 -7.83 17.73 5.50
C SER A 688 -9.36 17.68 5.46
N ARG A 689 -9.91 16.57 4.94
CA ARG A 689 -11.35 16.34 4.88
C ARG A 689 -11.98 16.25 6.26
N TYR A 690 -11.34 15.48 7.16
CA TYR A 690 -11.85 15.30 8.50
C TYR A 690 -11.78 16.60 9.32
N VAL A 691 -10.71 17.39 9.18
CA VAL A 691 -10.65 18.74 9.78
C VAL A 691 -11.80 19.61 9.31
N SER A 692 -12.12 19.58 8.01
CA SER A 692 -13.24 20.37 7.45
C SER A 692 -14.60 19.94 8.02
N LEU A 693 -14.79 18.65 8.27
CA LEU A 693 -15.98 18.14 8.97
C LEU A 693 -16.01 18.58 10.44
N LEU A 694 -14.87 18.52 11.15
CA LEU A 694 -14.78 18.95 12.54
C LEU A 694 -15.05 20.46 12.68
N GLU A 695 -14.57 21.28 11.74
CA GLU A 695 -14.88 22.71 11.67
C GLU A 695 -16.39 22.94 11.48
N HIS A 696 -17.01 22.18 10.57
CA HIS A 696 -18.45 22.24 10.35
C HIS A 696 -19.24 21.85 11.61
N VAL A 697 -18.85 20.76 12.29
CA VAL A 697 -19.52 20.30 13.53
C VAL A 697 -19.31 21.30 14.67
N ALA A 698 -18.09 21.78 14.88
CA ALA A 698 -17.76 22.74 15.93
C ALA A 698 -18.53 24.07 15.77
N ALA A 699 -18.70 24.55 14.54
CA ALA A 699 -19.47 25.75 14.24
C ALA A 699 -20.95 25.66 14.64
N GLN A 700 -21.50 24.45 14.76
CA GLN A 700 -22.90 24.25 15.17
C GLN A 700 -23.12 24.31 16.69
N GLY A 701 -22.05 24.33 17.51
CA GLY A 701 -22.15 24.52 18.95
C GLY A 701 -22.88 23.39 19.69
N TYR A 702 -22.57 22.13 19.37
CA TYR A 702 -23.09 20.97 20.11
C TYR A 702 -22.60 20.96 21.55
N ASP A 703 -23.41 20.48 22.48
CA ASP A 703 -23.01 20.31 23.89
C ASP A 703 -22.05 19.10 24.04
N ARG A 704 -22.19 18.10 23.16
CA ARG A 704 -21.41 16.85 23.15
C ARG A 704 -21.13 16.38 21.73
N ILE A 705 -19.94 15.82 21.52
CA ILE A 705 -19.53 15.21 20.25
C ILE A 705 -19.07 13.77 20.54
N VAL A 706 -19.73 12.80 19.93
CA VAL A 706 -19.42 11.37 20.02
C VAL A 706 -18.85 10.90 18.70
N ILE A 707 -17.57 10.57 18.65
CA ILE A 707 -16.95 9.98 17.47
C ILE A 707 -17.12 8.46 17.55
N VAL A 708 -17.79 7.86 16.57
CA VAL A 708 -17.99 6.41 16.44
C VAL A 708 -17.19 5.93 15.24
N ALA A 709 -16.08 5.25 15.52
CA ALA A 709 -15.11 4.86 14.51
C ALA A 709 -14.93 3.33 14.46
N HIS A 710 -14.97 2.75 13.28
CA HIS A 710 -14.71 1.33 13.05
C HIS A 710 -13.35 1.12 12.38
N SER A 711 -12.65 0.02 12.68
CA SER A 711 -11.41 -0.41 12.01
C SER A 711 -10.41 0.71 11.68
N GLN A 712 -10.07 0.95 10.41
CA GLN A 712 -9.15 2.01 9.96
C GLN A 712 -9.62 3.41 10.38
N GLY A 713 -10.94 3.65 10.43
CA GLY A 713 -11.53 4.88 10.96
C GLY A 713 -11.05 5.18 12.38
N THR A 714 -10.76 4.16 13.20
CA THR A 714 -10.18 4.35 14.54
C THR A 714 -8.79 4.95 14.49
N VAL A 715 -7.94 4.46 13.59
CA VAL A 715 -6.56 4.95 13.43
C VAL A 715 -6.57 6.37 12.90
N ILE A 716 -7.42 6.64 11.90
CA ILE A 716 -7.62 7.98 11.35
C ILE A 716 -8.04 8.96 12.45
N SER A 717 -9.03 8.59 13.27
CA SER A 717 -9.56 9.44 14.34
C SER A 717 -8.54 9.71 15.43
N THR A 718 -7.96 8.65 16.00
CA THR A 718 -7.03 8.79 17.12
C THR A 718 -5.78 9.57 16.73
N GLU A 719 -5.20 9.31 15.57
CA GLU A 719 -4.01 10.06 15.13
C GLU A 719 -4.31 11.50 14.75
N LEU A 720 -5.44 11.79 14.09
CA LEU A 720 -5.81 13.17 13.77
C LEU A 720 -6.05 13.97 15.06
N LEU A 721 -6.83 13.46 16.00
CA LEU A 721 -7.12 14.16 17.25
C LEU A 721 -5.85 14.42 18.06
N ARG A 722 -4.97 13.42 18.19
CA ARG A 722 -3.62 13.56 18.76
C ARG A 722 -2.81 14.67 18.09
N TYR A 723 -2.83 14.70 16.76
CA TYR A 723 -2.09 15.67 15.97
C TYR A 723 -2.65 17.10 16.14
N LEU A 724 -3.98 17.27 16.17
CA LEU A 724 -4.63 18.56 16.40
C LEU A 724 -4.41 19.07 17.83
N GLN A 725 -4.56 18.19 18.83
CA GLN A 725 -4.28 18.50 20.23
C GLN A 725 -2.85 19.04 20.38
N PHE A 726 -1.89 18.28 19.88
CA PHE A 726 -0.48 18.66 19.95
C PHE A 726 -0.22 20.01 19.28
N ARG A 727 -0.77 20.25 18.09
CA ARG A 727 -0.63 21.53 17.38
C ARG A 727 -1.24 22.71 18.11
N ALA A 728 -2.40 22.52 18.73
CA ALA A 728 -3.07 23.54 19.51
C ALA A 728 -2.29 23.87 20.79
N GLU A 729 -1.76 22.87 21.49
CA GLU A 729 -0.89 23.05 22.67
C GLU A 729 0.40 23.81 22.32
N GLN A 730 0.98 23.51 21.15
CA GLN A 730 2.17 24.20 20.62
C GLN A 730 1.84 25.55 19.95
N LYS A 731 0.54 25.90 19.80
CA LYS A 731 0.05 27.12 19.14
C LYS A 731 0.69 27.37 17.76
N VAL A 732 0.81 26.31 16.96
CA VAL A 732 1.54 26.37 15.67
C VAL A 732 0.82 27.23 14.64
N ASP A 733 -0.51 27.13 14.55
CA ASP A 733 -1.34 27.91 13.64
C ASP A 733 -2.70 28.24 14.25
N ALA A 734 -3.26 29.39 13.86
CA ALA A 734 -4.51 29.90 14.41
C ALA A 734 -5.71 29.00 14.07
N ARG A 735 -5.80 28.50 12.83
CA ARG A 735 -6.90 27.65 12.35
C ARG A 735 -7.09 26.42 13.24
N VAL A 736 -6.02 25.66 13.49
CA VAL A 736 -6.09 24.46 14.35
C VAL A 736 -6.29 24.83 15.82
N THR A 737 -5.68 25.92 16.29
CA THR A 737 -5.84 26.37 17.69
C THR A 737 -7.29 26.78 17.98
N GLU A 738 -7.93 27.53 17.08
CA GLU A 738 -9.33 27.94 17.17
C GLU A 738 -10.28 26.75 17.06
N LEU A 739 -10.03 25.83 16.11
CA LEU A 739 -10.79 24.59 16.00
C LEU A 739 -10.71 23.78 17.30
N TRP A 740 -9.51 23.55 17.83
CA TRP A 740 -9.34 22.77 19.05
C TRP A 740 -10.02 23.43 20.25
N ALA A 741 -9.92 24.76 20.37
CA ALA A 741 -10.63 25.51 21.40
C ALA A 741 -12.16 25.41 21.24
N ALA A 742 -12.68 25.38 20.01
CA ALA A 742 -14.11 25.19 19.75
C ALA A 742 -14.57 23.77 20.09
N LEU A 743 -13.78 22.75 19.75
CA LEU A 743 -14.06 21.35 20.10
C LEU A 743 -14.07 21.14 21.62
N ASN A 744 -13.14 21.74 22.35
CA ASN A 744 -13.07 21.63 23.82
C ASN A 744 -14.22 22.33 24.57
N LYS A 745 -15.02 23.16 23.89
CA LYS A 745 -16.27 23.68 24.47
C LYS A 745 -17.36 22.59 24.54
N SER A 746 -17.24 21.58 23.69
CA SER A 746 -18.09 20.39 23.69
C SER A 746 -17.39 19.28 24.47
N ARG A 747 -18.17 18.40 25.08
CA ARG A 747 -17.63 17.16 25.65
C ARG A 747 -17.29 16.18 24.52
N LEU A 748 -16.01 15.82 24.34
CA LEU A 748 -15.55 14.98 23.22
C LEU A 748 -15.36 13.53 23.68
N LEU A 749 -16.10 12.60 23.07
CA LEU A 749 -16.11 11.19 23.44
C LEU A 749 -15.76 10.32 22.22
N LEU A 750 -15.05 9.22 22.45
CA LEU A 750 -14.64 8.31 21.39
C LEU A 750 -15.13 6.89 21.67
N LEU A 751 -15.86 6.31 20.71
CA LEU A 751 -16.21 4.91 20.66
C LEU A 751 -15.53 4.28 19.44
N THR A 752 -14.70 3.27 19.67
CA THR A 752 -14.02 2.52 18.62
C THR A 752 -14.58 1.11 18.55
N ALA A 753 -14.68 0.55 17.35
CA ALA A 753 -15.11 -0.82 17.11
C ALA A 753 -14.09 -1.55 16.24
N GLY A 754 -13.65 -2.75 16.63
CA GLY A 754 -12.65 -3.51 15.89
C GLY A 754 -11.35 -2.73 15.68
N CYS A 755 -10.81 -2.10 16.74
CA CYS A 755 -9.66 -1.19 16.66
C CYS A 755 -8.32 -1.91 16.35
N PRO A 756 -7.66 -1.62 15.22
CA PRO A 756 -6.41 -2.31 14.81
C PRO A 756 -5.13 -1.77 15.49
N LEU A 757 -5.25 -0.73 16.34
CA LEU A 757 -4.09 -0.02 16.90
C LEU A 757 -3.11 -0.95 17.59
N ARG A 758 -3.58 -1.89 18.41
CA ARG A 758 -2.72 -2.84 19.14
C ARG A 758 -2.23 -3.97 18.24
N GLN A 759 -3.15 -4.73 17.65
CA GLN A 759 -2.87 -6.02 17.01
C GLN A 759 -2.14 -5.90 15.67
N LEU A 760 -2.31 -4.78 14.96
CA LEU A 760 -1.73 -4.56 13.64
C LEU A 760 -0.70 -3.42 13.66
N TYR A 761 -1.10 -2.23 14.10
CA TYR A 761 -0.23 -1.04 14.01
C TYR A 761 0.93 -1.10 15.02
N ALA A 762 0.66 -1.19 16.31
CA ALA A 762 1.69 -1.28 17.34
C ALA A 762 2.48 -2.60 17.28
N ALA A 763 1.82 -3.71 16.96
CA ALA A 763 2.49 -5.00 16.83
C ALA A 763 3.46 -5.09 15.64
N ARG A 764 3.25 -4.32 14.55
CA ARG A 764 4.12 -4.35 13.36
C ARG A 764 5.05 -3.13 13.26
N PHE A 765 4.62 -1.98 13.81
CA PHE A 765 5.35 -0.72 13.82
C PHE A 765 5.51 -0.16 15.25
N PRO A 766 6.12 -0.92 16.18
CA PRO A 766 6.12 -0.61 17.61
C PRO A 766 6.78 0.74 17.95
N HIS A 767 7.81 1.14 17.21
CA HIS A 767 8.46 2.44 17.44
C HIS A 767 7.65 3.63 16.91
N LEU A 768 6.75 3.41 15.95
CA LEU A 768 5.87 4.47 15.44
C LEU A 768 4.61 4.62 16.31
N TYR A 769 4.09 3.51 16.83
CA TYR A 769 2.89 3.45 17.65
C TYR A 769 3.21 3.15 19.13
N ALA A 770 4.39 3.57 19.60
CA ALA A 770 4.81 3.33 20.98
C ALA A 770 3.83 3.92 22.00
N TRP A 771 3.12 4.99 21.63
CA TRP A 771 2.07 5.61 22.45
C TRP A 771 0.86 4.70 22.69
N VAL A 772 0.63 3.68 21.85
CA VAL A 772 -0.46 2.71 22.00
C VAL A 772 -0.14 1.68 23.08
N THR A 773 1.13 1.32 23.24
CA THR A 773 1.59 0.31 24.21
C THR A 773 2.31 0.92 25.40
N ALA A 774 2.24 2.23 25.57
CA ALA A 774 2.90 2.92 26.67
C ALA A 774 2.30 2.46 28.02
N GLU A 775 3.19 2.20 28.99
CA GLU A 775 2.80 1.99 30.38
C GLU A 775 2.53 3.36 31.01
N ASP A 776 1.33 3.89 30.77
CA ASP A 776 0.82 5.07 31.45
C ASP A 776 0.10 4.68 32.76
N ALA A 777 -0.40 5.66 33.52
CA ALA A 777 -1.12 5.48 34.79
C ALA A 777 -2.35 4.53 34.72
N ASN A 778 -2.77 4.14 33.51
CA ASN A 778 -3.93 3.30 33.23
C ASN A 778 -3.61 1.79 33.15
N GLY A 779 -2.39 1.36 33.52
CA GLY A 779 -2.03 -0.06 33.55
C GLY A 779 -1.68 -0.67 32.19
N GLY A 780 -1.28 0.16 31.22
CA GLY A 780 -0.83 -0.25 29.88
C GLY A 780 -1.91 -0.11 28.80
N GLY A 781 -1.60 0.65 27.75
CA GLY A 781 -2.50 0.93 26.62
C GLY A 781 -2.57 2.43 26.31
N PRO A 782 -3.29 2.85 25.25
CA PRO A 782 -3.38 4.26 24.90
C PRO A 782 -4.26 5.03 25.90
N SER A 783 -3.93 6.29 26.19
CA SER A 783 -4.73 7.15 27.06
C SER A 783 -5.72 8.02 26.27
N ALA A 784 -6.95 8.13 26.76
CA ALA A 784 -7.99 9.03 26.24
C ALA A 784 -7.51 10.50 26.26
N ALA A 785 -6.89 10.94 27.35
CA ALA A 785 -6.36 12.29 27.50
C ALA A 785 -5.26 12.61 26.49
N LYS A 786 -4.43 11.62 26.12
CA LYS A 786 -3.40 11.76 25.10
C LYS A 786 -3.96 11.85 23.68
N VAL A 787 -5.22 11.47 23.45
CA VAL A 787 -5.96 11.65 22.20
C VAL A 787 -6.81 12.93 22.23
N GLY A 788 -6.96 13.54 23.41
CA GLY A 788 -7.76 14.74 23.60
C GLY A 788 -9.26 14.46 23.69
N VAL A 789 -9.63 13.26 24.17
CA VAL A 789 -11.03 12.89 24.41
C VAL A 789 -11.26 12.65 25.90
N ASP A 790 -12.44 13.00 26.40
CA ASP A 790 -12.80 12.85 27.81
C ASP A 790 -13.00 11.38 28.19
N ARG A 791 -13.41 10.56 27.21
CA ARG A 791 -13.66 9.13 27.39
C ARG A 791 -13.41 8.36 26.10
N TRP A 792 -12.83 7.17 26.23
CA TRP A 792 -12.62 6.24 25.13
C TRP A 792 -13.18 4.86 25.48
N VAL A 793 -14.18 4.41 24.71
CA VAL A 793 -14.72 3.04 24.73
C VAL A 793 -14.21 2.28 23.51
N ASN A 794 -13.64 1.08 23.70
CA ASN A 794 -13.27 0.16 22.62
C ASN A 794 -14.13 -1.12 22.66
N LEU A 795 -14.89 -1.35 21.60
CA LEU A 795 -15.68 -2.55 21.40
C LEU A 795 -14.92 -3.52 20.50
N TYR A 796 -14.86 -4.79 20.89
CA TYR A 796 -14.22 -5.83 20.07
C TYR A 796 -15.00 -7.15 20.14
N THR A 797 -14.81 -8.01 19.15
CA THR A 797 -15.36 -9.38 19.14
C THR A 797 -14.22 -10.39 19.21
N ALA A 798 -14.52 -11.63 19.63
CA ALA A 798 -13.50 -12.65 19.82
C ALA A 798 -12.86 -13.12 18.50
N GLY A 799 -13.65 -13.14 17.42
CA GLY A 799 -13.22 -13.50 16.06
C GLY A 799 -12.72 -12.32 15.23
N ASP A 800 -12.54 -11.14 15.83
CA ASP A 800 -11.99 -10.00 15.09
C ASP A 800 -10.48 -10.21 14.83
N TYR A 801 -10.15 -10.49 13.56
CA TYR A 801 -8.80 -10.72 13.05
C TYR A 801 -8.05 -9.43 12.67
N VAL A 802 -8.61 -8.27 12.98
CA VAL A 802 -8.02 -6.96 12.68
C VAL A 802 -7.82 -6.19 13.97
N GLY A 803 -8.88 -6.02 14.76
CA GLY A 803 -8.86 -5.18 15.94
C GLY A 803 -9.39 -5.86 17.20
N ARG A 804 -8.66 -5.68 18.31
CA ARG A 804 -8.90 -6.38 19.57
C ARG A 804 -8.93 -5.40 20.74
N TRP A 805 -8.83 -5.93 21.96
CA TRP A 805 -8.68 -5.11 23.16
C TRP A 805 -7.46 -4.20 23.03
N LEU A 806 -7.52 -3.04 23.67
CA LEU A 806 -6.42 -2.09 23.73
C LEU A 806 -5.70 -2.20 25.08
N TRP A 807 -6.46 -2.46 26.15
CA TRP A 807 -5.97 -2.39 27.53
C TRP A 807 -5.87 -3.76 28.20
N GLY A 808 -4.81 -3.96 28.99
CA GLY A 808 -4.61 -5.19 29.76
C GLY A 808 -3.86 -6.31 29.03
N PRO A 809 -3.72 -7.49 29.66
CA PRO A 809 -2.78 -8.54 29.24
C PRO A 809 -3.26 -9.33 28.02
N ASP A 810 -2.37 -10.13 27.43
CA ASP A 810 -2.64 -10.88 26.19
C ASP A 810 -3.56 -12.11 26.36
N ASP A 811 -3.82 -12.51 27.60
CA ASP A 811 -4.67 -13.63 27.99
C ASP A 811 -6.06 -13.17 28.49
N LYS A 812 -6.44 -11.93 28.17
CA LYS A 812 -7.74 -11.36 28.54
C LYS A 812 -8.90 -12.27 28.13
N SER A 813 -9.88 -12.39 29.02
CA SER A 813 -11.14 -13.11 28.78
C SER A 813 -11.93 -12.47 27.63
N TYR A 814 -12.57 -13.33 26.83
CA TYR A 814 -13.54 -12.95 25.79
C TYR A 814 -14.98 -13.10 26.26
N THR A 815 -15.24 -12.94 27.56
CA THR A 815 -16.59 -12.97 28.13
C THR A 815 -17.39 -11.77 27.63
N PRO A 816 -18.57 -11.96 27.01
CA PRO A 816 -19.38 -10.87 26.50
C PRO A 816 -19.83 -9.92 27.61
N VAL A 817 -19.67 -8.61 27.39
CA VAL A 817 -20.18 -7.57 28.29
C VAL A 817 -21.49 -7.06 27.71
N SER A 818 -22.58 -7.31 28.42
CA SER A 818 -23.94 -7.07 27.91
C SER A 818 -24.50 -5.68 28.21
N VAL A 819 -23.98 -5.02 29.25
CA VAL A 819 -24.49 -3.74 29.75
C VAL A 819 -23.31 -2.79 29.97
N PRO A 820 -23.40 -1.53 29.48
CA PRO A 820 -22.41 -0.49 29.81
C PRO A 820 -22.32 -0.27 31.33
N PRO A 821 -21.13 0.06 31.86
CA PRO A 821 -20.97 0.33 33.28
C PRO A 821 -21.56 1.70 33.67
N ALA A 822 -21.67 1.96 34.97
CA ALA A 822 -22.03 3.28 35.47
C ALA A 822 -20.96 4.34 35.11
N TRP A 823 -21.35 5.61 35.01
CA TRP A 823 -20.51 6.73 34.54
C TRP A 823 -19.29 7.06 35.41
N CYS A 824 -19.22 6.54 36.63
CA CYS A 824 -18.17 6.79 37.64
C CYS A 824 -16.89 5.96 37.46
N VAL A 825 -16.64 5.42 36.27
CA VAL A 825 -15.51 4.54 35.98
C VAL A 825 -14.45 5.26 35.13
N ALA A 826 -13.22 4.72 35.14
CA ALA A 826 -12.03 5.16 34.41
C ALA A 826 -12.33 5.69 32.99
N ALA A 827 -11.56 6.67 32.51
CA ALA A 827 -11.79 7.31 31.20
C ALA A 827 -11.69 6.32 30.02
N GLU A 828 -10.92 5.25 30.18
CA GLU A 828 -10.73 4.19 29.20
C GLU A 828 -11.53 2.94 29.56
N HIS A 829 -12.28 2.43 28.59
CA HIS A 829 -13.15 1.26 28.73
C HIS A 829 -13.08 0.37 27.51
N GLU A 830 -13.28 -0.93 27.72
CA GLU A 830 -13.48 -1.84 26.61
C GLU A 830 -14.46 -2.96 26.94
N ALA A 831 -15.06 -3.50 25.90
CA ALA A 831 -16.08 -4.54 26.00
C ALA A 831 -15.92 -5.55 24.86
N CYS A 832 -15.83 -6.82 25.24
CA CYS A 832 -16.01 -7.92 24.31
C CYS A 832 -17.50 -8.09 24.00
N LEU A 833 -17.88 -8.11 22.73
CA LEU A 833 -19.26 -8.33 22.29
C LEU A 833 -19.60 -9.81 22.06
N GLY A 834 -18.61 -10.70 22.17
CA GLY A 834 -18.78 -12.15 22.00
C GLY A 834 -18.27 -12.69 20.66
N ARG A 835 -19.00 -13.66 20.07
CA ARG A 835 -18.56 -14.51 18.94
C ARG A 835 -18.55 -13.82 17.55
N GLY A 836 -18.60 -12.50 17.51
CA GLY A 836 -18.59 -11.76 16.24
C GLY A 836 -17.25 -11.83 15.50
N ALA A 837 -17.25 -11.22 14.32
CA ALA A 837 -16.07 -11.00 13.48
C ALA A 837 -15.86 -9.48 13.26
N HIS A 838 -15.13 -9.11 12.22
CA HIS A 838 -14.64 -7.74 12.05
C HIS A 838 -15.65 -6.79 11.41
N THR A 839 -16.51 -7.21 10.47
CA THR A 839 -17.30 -6.24 9.68
C THR A 839 -18.68 -5.90 10.23
N HIS A 840 -19.22 -6.72 11.13
CA HIS A 840 -20.65 -6.66 11.49
C HIS A 840 -20.99 -5.76 12.68
N TYR A 841 -20.08 -4.87 13.13
CA TYR A 841 -20.32 -4.05 14.33
C TYR A 841 -21.51 -3.10 14.21
N PHE A 842 -21.87 -2.68 12.99
CA PHE A 842 -22.96 -1.73 12.74
C PHE A 842 -24.19 -2.38 12.09
N ASP A 843 -24.26 -3.72 12.07
CA ASP A 843 -25.45 -4.44 11.66
C ASP A 843 -26.61 -4.18 12.61
N LEU A 844 -27.84 -4.21 12.09
CA LEU A 844 -29.07 -3.95 12.85
C LEU A 844 -29.26 -4.89 14.05
N ASP A 845 -28.66 -6.08 14.03
CA ASP A 845 -28.73 -7.08 15.11
C ASP A 845 -27.73 -6.81 16.25
N GLN A 846 -26.84 -5.82 16.13
CA GLN A 846 -25.85 -5.45 17.15
C GLN A 846 -26.41 -4.54 18.26
N ALA A 847 -27.43 -5.01 18.96
CA ALA A 847 -28.08 -4.26 20.05
C ALA A 847 -27.09 -3.78 21.13
N TYR A 848 -25.98 -4.50 21.37
CA TYR A 848 -24.94 -4.09 22.32
C TYR A 848 -24.23 -2.82 21.87
N VAL A 849 -23.88 -2.68 20.58
CA VAL A 849 -23.23 -1.48 20.04
C VAL A 849 -24.18 -0.29 20.15
N ALA A 850 -25.46 -0.47 19.84
CA ALA A 850 -26.49 0.55 20.01
C ALA A 850 -26.55 1.06 21.46
N ARG A 851 -26.55 0.15 22.45
CA ARG A 851 -26.52 0.50 23.87
C ARG A 851 -25.29 1.30 24.27
N TRP A 852 -24.11 0.96 23.74
CA TRP A 852 -22.89 1.72 24.02
C TRP A 852 -22.90 3.10 23.38
N ILE A 853 -23.46 3.24 22.18
CA ILE A 853 -23.65 4.56 21.55
C ILE A 853 -24.66 5.39 22.36
N ASP A 854 -25.81 4.82 22.74
CA ASP A 854 -26.81 5.49 23.59
C ASP A 854 -26.23 5.93 24.93
N TRP A 855 -25.42 5.07 25.55
CA TRP A 855 -24.66 5.41 26.75
C TRP A 855 -23.81 6.64 26.47
N MET A 856 -22.91 6.64 25.47
CA MET A 856 -22.06 7.80 25.16
C MET A 856 -22.86 9.09 24.87
N VAL A 857 -24.01 8.98 24.21
CA VAL A 857 -24.93 10.10 23.95
C VAL A 857 -25.53 10.66 25.24
N THR A 858 -25.68 9.86 26.29
CA THR A 858 -26.25 10.23 27.59
C THR A 858 -25.21 10.55 28.67
N ALA A 859 -23.94 10.77 28.29
CA ALA A 859 -22.91 11.15 29.24
C ALA A 859 -23.35 12.36 30.08
N PRO A 860 -23.17 12.38 31.42
CA PRO A 860 -23.47 13.57 32.22
C PRO A 860 -22.66 14.78 31.71
N ARG A 861 -23.08 16.00 32.03
CA ARG A 861 -22.32 17.18 31.63
C ARG A 861 -21.06 17.34 32.46
#